data_AF-A0A2N6G2H6-F1
#
_entry.id   AF-A0A2N6G2H6-F1
#
_cell.length_a   1.000
_cell.length_b   1.000
_cell.length_c   1.000
_cell.angle_alpha   90.00
_cell.angle_beta   90.00
_cell.angle_gamma   90.00
#
_symmetry.space_group_name_H-M   'P 1'
#
loop_
_entity.id
_entity.type
_entity.pdbx_description
1 polymer ?
#
loop_
_entity_poly.entity_id
_entity_poly.type
_entity_poly.pdbx_seq_one_letter_code
_entity_poly.pdbx_strand_id
1 'polypeptide(L)'
;MYNKYKILSICFLLFCTTFLSSNEKVVLQLKWLHQFQFAGYYAAKEKGFYNDLGLDVEIKQRNLATNNIQEVIDGKAQYGIADSVLLLYKAKNEPVVIISPIFQHSPSVLLFTKSSGINSVYDLTGKNIIFYKNDTDGFSLLSMLKKFDVRPNLIRKRSKDDYLKLVNNEVDSMAAYLTNEPFYLKEKNIETTVIDPMNYGFDLYGDMLFTNKDEAVNHPKRVEKFKKATLKGWEYALNNKEEIIKLINEKYTKKSIEHLRYEANAIDKMINKDIMPIGSMDKGRLQYIYSLYKDYGLSSGNLDVKDFIFEEYKSNKGLIKLSKEEKAYLEKHPVLTIPSLNTFPPFNFYENNQIKGYSIDFMKLVGQYMDVEIKALKNKSWKEYLSMLKNGTLDIMPHLALSEERKKFAEFTNFVHIKYTIGLVIRKDDDIKSMKDLENKTLAVTEKTFIHTYIKKNFPKQKLLLASSTENALEAVSRGSADAVVGSIPTFSYYIQNSWLSNLKTMPINDLGLSDYTELFMAVSKGNTLLKSILEKVISSIPPSEIAYLKEKWMNVKPSSKEIFTKEQKSYLKDKKSINICVNPNRMPYEEIKNGKHNGITSEYIRHFSQYLHIPIKLISTKNWLQTIEYAKQRKCDLITIMIETEEQKKYFNFSTKYIKSPLILSTKINEPFINNITDVLDRKIGIVKGYAYKENLKKKYPSINIIDVADIEDGLKKVSEGKLFGYIDTLPAVGLTIQKKYIGELKITGTINNDSIFSIATRNDEPLLNDIFNILIKNIPVEESDRILNKWISVKYQEEIDYKKILSLSIIFLLILLIVMYKNNAIKKINKKMKKYIALVDENIISSSTDIHGNITAVSKAFCEISGYEKYELLGKNHNIIRHPDISKEVFKELWNDISSGKTWKGELKNKKKNGDYYWVDVTISPIYDERKKIIGYTSLRQDITNKKVIEEISIKDALTNIFNRRHFNDTFPKYVSGAKRKNDMVSFIIMDVDFFKQFNDNYGHQKGDEALIAIASTLNEILHRVDDYCFRLGGEEFGVLFKVKDRKHALAFAEIIRKNIENLSMEHKYSEVSKYITVSMGLYCNYANEFEEMDKVYKATDDLLYEAKRTGRNKIIMNDI
;
A
#
# COMPACT_ATOMS: atom_id res chain seq x y z
N MET A 1 78.78 45.48 44.37
CA MET A 1 78.32 44.07 44.29
C MET A 1 76.80 43.92 44.04
N TYR A 2 76.12 44.91 43.45
CA TYR A 2 74.65 44.94 43.38
C TYR A 2 74.04 44.58 42.00
N ASN A 3 74.87 44.22 41.01
CA ASN A 3 74.43 44.00 39.62
C ASN A 3 74.41 42.53 39.15
N LYS A 4 74.83 41.56 39.96
CA LYS A 4 74.83 40.13 39.56
C LYS A 4 73.56 39.35 39.93
N TYR A 5 72.75 39.84 40.87
CA TYR A 5 71.52 39.15 41.29
C TYR A 5 70.27 39.54 40.49
N LYS A 6 70.28 40.71 39.80
CA LYS A 6 69.15 41.13 38.95
C LYS A 6 69.08 40.37 37.62
N ILE A 7 70.23 39.95 37.08
CA ILE A 7 70.30 39.20 35.82
C ILE A 7 69.93 37.73 36.04
N LEU A 8 70.27 37.14 37.18
CA LEU A 8 69.87 35.76 37.50
C LEU A 8 68.36 35.63 37.78
N SER A 9 67.73 36.62 38.41
CA SER A 9 66.27 36.62 38.62
C SER A 9 65.47 36.89 37.33
N ILE A 10 66.03 37.64 36.37
CA ILE A 10 65.38 37.88 35.08
C ILE A 10 65.53 36.65 34.15
N CYS A 11 66.65 35.92 34.19
CA CYS A 11 66.79 34.67 33.46
C CYS A 11 65.95 33.52 34.05
N PHE A 12 65.69 33.48 35.36
CA PHE A 12 64.80 32.48 35.97
C PHE A 12 63.31 32.80 35.74
N LEU A 13 62.94 34.07 35.57
CA LEU A 13 61.59 34.49 35.17
C LEU A 13 61.32 34.31 33.66
N LEU A 14 62.36 34.25 32.82
CA LEU A 14 62.25 33.94 31.39
C LEU A 14 62.22 32.43 31.07
N PHE A 15 62.64 31.58 32.01
CA PHE A 15 62.55 30.11 31.85
C PHE A 15 61.25 29.48 32.37
N CYS A 16 60.37 30.26 33.03
CA CYS A 16 59.10 29.77 33.57
C CYS A 16 57.85 30.13 32.74
N THR A 17 57.99 30.67 31.53
CA THR A 17 56.84 31.07 30.67
C THR A 17 56.76 30.34 29.33
N THR A 18 57.47 29.23 29.15
CA THR A 18 57.24 28.31 28.04
C THR A 18 56.77 26.94 28.53
N PHE A 19 55.68 26.91 29.31
CA PHE A 19 54.75 25.79 29.14
C PHE A 19 54.14 25.96 27.75
N LEU A 20 54.81 25.39 26.73
CA LEU A 20 54.12 24.97 25.52
C LEU A 20 52.99 24.05 25.98
N SER A 21 51.79 24.62 26.11
CA SER A 21 50.59 23.85 26.36
C SER A 21 50.42 22.96 25.14
N SER A 22 50.82 21.69 25.23
CA SER A 22 50.62 20.71 24.16
C SER A 22 49.14 20.71 23.83
N ASN A 23 48.78 21.05 22.58
CA ASN A 23 47.40 21.01 22.14
C ASN A 23 46.84 19.60 22.35
N GLU A 24 45.62 19.52 22.88
CA GLU A 24 44.95 18.23 23.10
C GLU A 24 44.54 17.64 21.75
N LYS A 25 45.04 16.45 21.43
CA LYS A 25 44.70 15.75 20.19
C LYS A 25 43.29 15.17 20.28
N VAL A 26 42.45 15.49 19.31
CA VAL A 26 41.11 14.92 19.17
C VAL A 26 40.81 14.60 17.72
N VAL A 27 39.93 13.62 17.52
CA VAL A 27 39.52 13.17 16.18
C VAL A 27 38.06 13.53 15.93
N LEU A 28 37.80 14.14 14.76
CA LEU A 28 36.46 14.36 14.21
C LEU A 28 36.20 13.34 13.08
N GLN A 29 35.19 12.49 13.27
CA GLN A 29 34.76 11.51 12.27
C GLN A 29 33.64 12.08 11.39
N LEU A 30 33.92 12.26 10.09
CA LEU A 30 32.94 12.71 9.11
C LEU A 30 31.96 11.58 8.75
N LYS A 31 30.70 11.94 8.48
CA LYS A 31 29.67 10.99 7.99
C LYS A 31 29.79 10.66 6.51
N TRP A 32 30.53 11.48 5.74
CA TRP A 32 30.70 11.31 4.31
C TRP A 32 32.11 11.67 3.82
N LEU A 33 32.29 11.71 2.50
CA LEU A 33 33.54 12.10 1.86
C LEU A 33 33.75 13.62 1.87
N HIS A 34 35.00 14.05 1.72
CA HIS A 34 35.36 15.45 1.70
C HIS A 34 34.61 16.27 0.61
N GLN A 35 33.85 17.27 1.06
CA GLN A 35 33.10 18.23 0.24
C GLN A 35 32.70 19.46 1.08
N PHE A 36 32.02 20.45 0.49
CA PHE A 36 31.65 21.70 1.17
C PHE A 36 30.68 21.47 2.35
N GLN A 37 30.00 20.32 2.40
CA GLN A 37 29.19 19.87 3.56
C GLN A 37 29.93 19.98 4.90
N PHE A 38 31.26 19.90 4.92
CA PHE A 38 32.07 19.97 6.15
C PHE A 38 32.90 21.26 6.26
N ALA A 39 32.55 22.30 5.49
CA ALA A 39 33.31 23.54 5.35
C ALA A 39 33.65 24.22 6.67
N GLY A 40 32.72 24.27 7.63
CA GLY A 40 32.99 24.90 8.92
C GLY A 40 34.08 24.19 9.74
N TYR A 41 34.21 22.88 9.60
CA TYR A 41 35.24 22.10 10.30
C TYR A 41 36.63 22.34 9.66
N TYR A 42 36.69 22.42 8.32
CA TYR A 42 37.94 22.78 7.64
C TYR A 42 38.34 24.22 7.95
N ALA A 43 37.40 25.17 7.93
CA ALA A 43 37.66 26.54 8.32
C ALA A 43 38.18 26.62 9.77
N ALA A 44 37.56 25.90 10.71
CA ALA A 44 38.03 25.87 12.10
C ALA A 44 39.45 25.32 12.26
N LYS A 45 39.83 24.33 11.45
CA LYS A 45 41.19 23.76 11.43
C LYS A 45 42.20 24.70 10.78
N GLU A 46 41.93 25.10 9.54
CA GLU A 46 42.89 25.80 8.69
C GLU A 46 43.04 27.29 9.08
N LYS A 47 42.02 27.88 9.70
CA LYS A 47 42.10 29.23 10.27
C LYS A 47 42.59 29.26 11.72
N GLY A 48 42.96 28.11 12.27
CA GLY A 48 43.53 28.01 13.61
C GLY A 48 42.52 28.13 14.75
N PHE A 49 41.21 28.18 14.50
CA PHE A 49 40.22 28.34 15.58
C PHE A 49 40.22 27.20 16.60
N TYR A 50 40.57 25.97 16.18
CA TYR A 50 40.83 24.88 17.11
C TYR A 50 42.12 25.08 17.91
N ASN A 51 43.21 25.47 17.25
CA ASN A 51 44.50 25.73 17.88
C ASN A 51 44.43 26.88 18.90
N ASP A 52 43.67 27.95 18.61
CA ASP A 52 43.42 29.08 19.50
C ASP A 52 42.79 28.65 20.84
N LEU A 53 42.08 27.52 20.86
CA LEU A 53 41.46 26.95 22.06
C LEU A 53 42.25 25.76 22.63
N GLY A 54 43.45 25.49 22.11
CA GLY A 54 44.35 24.44 22.55
C GLY A 54 43.97 23.04 22.06
N LEU A 55 43.31 22.92 20.90
CA LEU A 55 42.89 21.65 20.30
C LEU A 55 43.64 21.38 19.00
N ASP A 56 44.22 20.19 18.87
CA ASP A 56 44.78 19.65 17.62
C ASP A 56 43.78 18.65 17.03
N VAL A 57 43.06 19.05 15.98
CA VAL A 57 41.95 18.27 15.43
C VAL A 57 42.36 17.52 14.16
N GLU A 58 42.32 16.20 14.24
CA GLU A 58 42.37 15.32 13.07
C GLU A 58 40.96 15.16 12.48
N ILE A 59 40.80 15.42 11.18
CA ILE A 59 39.51 15.23 10.50
C ILE A 59 39.61 13.97 9.65
N LYS A 60 38.82 12.94 9.99
CA LYS A 60 38.78 11.67 9.28
C LYS A 60 37.56 11.59 8.37
N GLN A 61 37.80 11.38 7.08
CA GLN A 61 36.72 11.09 6.12
C GLN A 61 36.03 9.76 6.42
N ARG A 62 34.83 9.57 5.84
CA ARG A 62 34.05 8.35 6.01
C ARG A 62 34.72 7.12 5.39
N ASN A 63 34.89 6.05 6.18
CA ASN A 63 35.16 4.70 5.68
C ASN A 63 33.85 3.92 5.50
N LEU A 64 33.46 3.59 4.27
CA LEU A 64 32.19 2.90 3.98
C LEU A 64 32.10 1.47 4.57
N ALA A 65 33.22 0.87 4.98
CA ALA A 65 33.25 -0.47 5.59
C ALA A 65 32.87 -0.48 7.08
N THR A 66 32.99 0.65 7.77
CA THR A 66 32.71 0.77 9.22
C THR A 66 31.44 1.57 9.45
N ASN A 67 30.98 1.71 10.70
CA ASN A 67 29.90 2.62 11.08
C ASN A 67 30.51 3.85 11.79
N ASN A 68 30.35 5.04 11.21
CA ASN A 68 30.94 6.27 11.75
C ASN A 68 30.35 6.66 13.12
N ILE A 69 29.10 6.30 13.40
CA ILE A 69 28.50 6.55 14.72
C ILE A 69 29.15 5.63 15.76
N GLN A 70 29.35 4.35 15.39
CA GLN A 70 29.98 3.38 16.26
C GLN A 70 31.44 3.74 16.57
N GLU A 71 32.19 4.30 15.61
CA GLU A 71 33.56 4.76 15.86
C GLU A 71 33.65 5.83 16.97
N VAL A 72 32.63 6.68 17.10
CA VAL A 72 32.56 7.68 18.18
C VAL A 72 32.11 7.05 19.49
N ILE A 73 31.11 6.16 19.45
CA ILE A 73 30.64 5.41 20.63
C ILE A 73 31.79 4.58 21.24
N ASP A 74 32.59 3.91 20.41
CA ASP A 74 33.74 3.11 20.81
C ASP A 74 34.94 3.95 21.29
N GLY A 75 34.87 5.29 21.19
CA GLY A 75 35.96 6.20 21.56
C GLY A 75 37.14 6.25 20.57
N LYS A 76 37.02 5.66 19.38
CA LYS A 76 38.03 5.75 18.31
C LYS A 76 38.12 7.17 17.71
N ALA A 77 37.03 7.93 17.82
CA ALA A 77 36.98 9.36 17.61
C ALA A 77 36.19 10.04 18.74
N GLN A 78 36.61 11.24 19.16
CA GLN A 78 35.94 11.98 20.23
C GLN A 78 34.67 12.68 19.72
N TYR A 79 34.66 13.10 18.45
CA TYR A 79 33.57 13.84 17.85
C TYR A 79 33.15 13.20 16.54
N GLY A 80 31.86 13.32 16.20
CA GLY A 80 31.37 12.87 14.91
C GLY A 80 30.24 13.72 14.38
N ILE A 81 29.93 13.46 13.11
CA ILE A 81 28.80 14.03 12.41
C ILE A 81 27.84 12.90 12.07
N ALA A 82 26.54 13.11 12.28
CA ALA A 82 25.48 12.19 11.88
C ALA A 82 24.16 12.94 11.78
N ASP A 83 23.15 12.35 11.15
CA ASP A 83 21.81 12.95 11.10
C ASP A 83 21.03 12.63 12.37
N SER A 84 19.74 12.99 12.37
CA SER A 84 18.82 12.71 13.48
C SER A 84 18.62 11.21 13.80
N VAL A 85 19.26 10.29 13.07
CA VAL A 85 19.37 8.86 13.46
C VAL A 85 19.94 8.68 14.86
N LEU A 86 20.72 9.63 15.37
CA LEU A 86 21.28 9.58 16.72
C LEU A 86 20.20 9.38 17.81
N LEU A 87 18.96 9.84 17.57
CA LEU A 87 17.84 9.62 18.50
C LEU A 87 17.48 8.13 18.65
N LEU A 88 17.64 7.33 17.59
CA LEU A 88 17.43 5.88 17.65
C LEU A 88 18.53 5.18 18.46
N TYR A 89 19.79 5.63 18.32
CA TYR A 89 20.88 5.10 19.14
C TYR A 89 20.61 5.39 20.61
N LYS A 90 20.20 6.62 20.94
CA LYS A 90 19.86 6.97 22.31
C LYS A 90 18.68 6.17 22.86
N ALA A 91 17.65 5.93 22.05
CA ALA A 91 16.50 5.11 22.45
C ALA A 91 16.88 3.64 22.73
N LYS A 92 18.00 3.17 22.17
CA LYS A 92 18.61 1.87 22.47
C LYS A 92 19.59 1.91 23.64
N ASN A 93 19.61 3.00 24.41
CA ASN A 93 20.53 3.26 25.52
C ASN A 93 22.01 3.33 25.12
N GLU A 94 22.31 3.58 23.86
CA GLU A 94 23.69 3.85 23.43
C GLU A 94 24.19 5.18 24.02
N PRO A 95 25.49 5.30 24.34
CA PRO A 95 26.03 6.44 25.06
C PRO A 95 26.30 7.63 24.13
N VAL A 96 25.32 8.04 23.32
CA VAL A 96 25.44 9.16 22.39
C VAL A 96 24.97 10.47 23.07
N VAL A 97 25.62 11.60 22.75
CA VAL A 97 25.25 12.94 23.21
C VAL A 97 25.34 13.94 22.04
N ILE A 98 24.24 14.64 21.74
CA ILE A 98 24.21 15.71 20.72
C ILE A 98 24.85 16.97 21.29
N ILE A 99 25.80 17.54 20.55
CA ILE A 99 26.44 18.82 20.87
C ILE A 99 25.70 19.98 20.21
N SER A 100 25.42 19.86 18.91
CA SER A 100 24.81 20.94 18.11
C SER A 100 24.35 20.45 16.73
N PRO A 101 23.09 20.70 16.31
CA PRO A 101 22.66 20.49 14.94
C PRO A 101 23.20 21.61 14.04
N ILE A 102 24.09 21.27 13.09
CA ILE A 102 24.61 22.27 12.16
C ILE A 102 23.57 22.56 11.08
N PHE A 103 22.98 21.54 10.46
CA PHE A 103 21.94 21.77 9.46
C PHE A 103 20.57 21.77 10.15
N GLN A 104 19.89 22.90 10.04
CA GLN A 104 18.51 23.05 10.51
C GLN A 104 17.54 22.24 9.65
N HIS A 105 17.90 21.83 8.43
CA HIS A 105 17.06 21.00 7.58
C HIS A 105 17.84 19.81 7.02
N SER A 106 17.21 18.64 6.95
CA SER A 106 17.77 17.46 6.33
C SER A 106 17.85 17.67 4.82
N PRO A 107 19.02 17.49 4.18
CA PRO A 107 19.16 17.68 2.75
C PRO A 107 18.61 16.49 1.93
N SER A 108 18.06 15.45 2.57
CA SER A 108 17.65 14.21 1.88
C SER A 108 16.37 14.41 1.06
N VAL A 109 16.44 14.13 -0.24
CA VAL A 109 15.33 14.29 -1.21
C VAL A 109 15.21 13.06 -2.11
N LEU A 110 14.07 12.92 -2.79
CA LEU A 110 13.94 12.02 -3.95
C LEU A 110 14.19 12.82 -5.23
N LEU A 111 15.11 12.34 -6.06
CA LEU A 111 15.52 12.97 -7.32
C LEU A 111 14.99 12.16 -8.51
N PHE A 112 14.56 12.84 -9.55
CA PHE A 112 14.06 12.24 -10.79
C PHE A 112 14.42 13.12 -11.99
N THR A 113 14.49 12.53 -13.18
CA THR A 113 14.67 13.29 -14.43
C THR A 113 13.40 14.10 -14.71
N LYS A 114 13.54 15.32 -15.25
CA LYS A 114 12.38 16.17 -15.56
C LYS A 114 11.42 15.53 -16.58
N SER A 115 11.93 14.67 -17.46
CA SER A 115 11.16 13.90 -18.43
C SER A 115 10.26 12.81 -17.81
N SER A 116 10.41 12.47 -16.52
CA SER A 116 9.66 11.38 -15.89
C SER A 116 8.17 11.70 -15.68
N GLY A 117 7.80 12.98 -15.69
CA GLY A 117 6.43 13.45 -15.41
C GLY A 117 6.00 13.31 -13.94
N ILE A 118 6.89 12.87 -13.04
CA ILE A 118 6.64 12.75 -11.60
C ILE A 118 6.70 14.14 -10.98
N ASN A 119 5.62 14.58 -10.32
CA ASN A 119 5.51 15.93 -9.75
C ASN A 119 5.10 15.93 -8.27
N SER A 120 4.61 14.81 -7.75
CA SER A 120 4.12 14.69 -6.39
C SER A 120 4.47 13.34 -5.77
N VAL A 121 4.37 13.26 -4.44
CA VAL A 121 4.56 12.00 -3.70
C VAL A 121 3.62 10.89 -4.16
N TYR A 122 2.40 11.20 -4.61
CA TYR A 122 1.41 10.21 -5.02
C TYR A 122 1.77 9.47 -6.32
N ASP A 123 2.59 10.11 -7.16
CA ASP A 123 3.06 9.54 -8.43
C ASP A 123 4.08 8.41 -8.24
N LEU A 124 4.55 8.18 -7.00
CA LEU A 124 5.59 7.22 -6.66
C LEU A 124 5.06 5.80 -6.37
N THR A 125 3.74 5.58 -6.39
CA THR A 125 3.17 4.26 -6.12
C THR A 125 3.58 3.27 -7.21
N GLY A 126 4.21 2.16 -6.83
CA GLY A 126 4.72 1.15 -7.77
C GLY A 126 5.99 1.54 -8.54
N LYS A 127 6.57 2.72 -8.27
CA LYS A 127 7.79 3.21 -8.93
C LYS A 127 9.06 2.60 -8.34
N ASN A 128 10.07 2.36 -9.17
CA ASN A 128 11.36 1.83 -8.75
C ASN A 128 12.27 2.97 -8.26
N ILE A 129 12.64 2.94 -6.99
CA ILE A 129 13.44 3.99 -6.36
C ILE A 129 14.74 3.38 -5.83
N ILE A 130 15.89 3.87 -6.30
CA ILE A 130 17.17 3.56 -5.67
C ILE A 130 17.21 4.23 -4.31
N PHE A 131 17.38 3.43 -3.25
CA PHE A 131 17.26 3.89 -1.88
C PHE A 131 18.51 3.56 -1.05
N TYR A 132 18.60 4.15 0.14
CA TYR A 132 19.68 3.84 1.07
C TYR A 132 19.65 2.36 1.51
N LYS A 133 20.82 1.82 1.85
CA LYS A 133 20.96 0.44 2.33
C LYS A 133 20.16 0.21 3.61
N ASN A 134 20.17 1.19 4.51
CA ASN A 134 19.46 1.16 5.79
C ASN A 134 18.36 2.23 5.83
N ASP A 135 17.28 1.96 6.55
CA ASP A 135 16.13 2.87 6.69
C ASP A 135 16.45 4.17 7.42
N THR A 136 17.49 4.16 8.24
CA THR A 136 17.89 5.31 9.04
C THR A 136 18.40 6.47 8.20
N ASP A 137 19.12 6.19 7.11
CA ASP A 137 19.77 7.22 6.30
C ASP A 137 18.77 7.96 5.39
N GLY A 138 17.63 7.32 5.11
CA GLY A 138 16.52 7.88 4.33
C GLY A 138 15.26 8.10 5.15
N PHE A 139 15.37 8.23 6.48
CA PHE A 139 14.20 8.13 7.34
C PHE A 139 13.17 9.24 7.09
N SER A 140 13.58 10.47 6.73
CA SER A 140 12.64 11.54 6.35
C SER A 140 11.83 11.17 5.09
N LEU A 141 12.47 10.54 4.11
CA LEU A 141 11.83 10.07 2.88
C LEU A 141 10.85 8.93 3.17
N LEU A 142 11.25 7.93 3.98
CA LEU A 142 10.35 6.87 4.42
C LEU A 142 9.17 7.42 5.24
N SER A 143 9.45 8.43 6.06
CA SER A 143 8.46 9.10 6.90
C SER A 143 7.39 9.81 6.09
N MET A 144 7.80 10.46 5.01
CA MET A 144 6.88 11.03 4.04
C MET A 144 6.09 9.92 3.32
N LEU A 145 6.76 8.93 2.73
CA LEU A 145 6.11 7.89 1.92
C LEU A 145 5.00 7.14 2.69
N LYS A 146 5.28 6.67 3.92
CA LYS A 146 4.27 5.95 4.72
C LYS A 146 3.16 6.87 5.23
N LYS A 147 3.42 8.15 5.53
CA LYS A 147 2.35 9.09 5.93
C LYS A 147 1.29 9.25 4.85
N PHE A 148 1.69 9.26 3.58
CA PHE A 148 0.80 9.36 2.43
C PHE A 148 0.37 8.00 1.87
N ASP A 149 0.68 6.88 2.57
CA ASP A 149 0.43 5.49 2.15
C ASP A 149 0.94 5.18 0.72
N VAL A 150 2.06 5.78 0.35
CA VAL A 150 2.70 5.58 -0.95
C VAL A 150 3.71 4.45 -0.84
N ARG A 151 3.60 3.46 -1.74
CA ARG A 151 4.38 2.23 -1.70
C ARG A 151 5.21 2.07 -2.98
N PRO A 152 6.40 2.70 -3.07
CA PRO A 152 7.34 2.45 -4.15
C PRO A 152 8.10 1.14 -3.93
N ASN A 153 8.71 0.62 -4.99
CA ASN A 153 9.67 -0.48 -4.92
C ASN A 153 11.07 0.07 -4.59
N LEU A 154 11.57 -0.18 -3.38
CA LEU A 154 12.85 0.36 -2.89
C LEU A 154 14.03 -0.58 -3.23
N ILE A 155 14.92 -0.13 -4.12
CA ILE A 155 16.13 -0.85 -4.53
C ILE A 155 17.29 -0.44 -3.62
N ARG A 156 17.66 -1.31 -2.67
CA ARG A 156 18.67 -1.05 -1.63
C ARG A 156 20.09 -1.50 -2.00
N LYS A 157 20.46 -1.32 -3.27
CA LYS A 157 21.80 -1.63 -3.79
C LYS A 157 22.40 -0.36 -4.39
N ARG A 158 23.09 0.42 -3.55
CA ARG A 158 23.76 1.65 -4.00
C ARG A 158 25.11 1.38 -4.67
N SER A 159 25.43 2.18 -5.67
CA SER A 159 26.71 2.26 -6.37
C SER A 159 27.03 3.71 -6.75
N LYS A 160 28.29 4.02 -7.09
CA LYS A 160 28.67 5.36 -7.55
C LYS A 160 27.98 5.74 -8.87
N ASP A 161 27.54 4.74 -9.63
CA ASP A 161 26.96 4.87 -10.96
C ASP A 161 25.43 4.78 -10.95
N ASP A 162 24.79 4.88 -9.78
CA ASP A 162 23.32 4.81 -9.67
C ASP A 162 22.61 5.90 -10.49
N TYR A 163 23.27 7.04 -10.68
CA TYR A 163 22.75 8.10 -11.53
C TYR A 163 22.61 7.65 -12.99
N LEU A 164 23.45 6.74 -13.50
CA LEU A 164 23.33 6.21 -14.87
C LEU A 164 22.05 5.40 -15.02
N LYS A 165 21.66 4.63 -13.99
CA LYS A 165 20.40 3.89 -14.00
C LYS A 165 19.19 4.82 -14.07
N LEU A 166 19.26 5.96 -13.37
CA LEU A 166 18.22 7.00 -13.46
C LEU A 166 18.17 7.61 -14.86
N VAL A 167 19.32 7.89 -15.47
CA VAL A 167 19.43 8.50 -16.81
C VAL A 167 19.00 7.54 -17.92
N ASN A 168 19.28 6.25 -17.78
CA ASN A 168 18.91 5.20 -18.72
C ASN A 168 17.44 4.74 -18.57
N ASN A 169 16.66 5.38 -17.68
CA ASN A 169 15.30 4.97 -17.32
C ASN A 169 15.19 3.52 -16.78
N GLU A 170 16.24 2.99 -16.18
CA GLU A 170 16.22 1.67 -15.50
C GLU A 170 15.52 1.77 -14.13
N VAL A 171 15.49 2.97 -13.55
CA VAL A 171 14.77 3.30 -12.31
C VAL A 171 14.04 4.64 -12.49
N ASP A 172 12.96 4.85 -11.75
CA ASP A 172 12.14 6.06 -11.85
C ASP A 172 12.69 7.21 -10.98
N SER A 173 13.37 6.89 -9.88
CA SER A 173 13.91 7.89 -8.94
C SER A 173 15.09 7.34 -8.13
N MET A 174 15.86 8.23 -7.50
CA MET A 174 16.87 7.86 -6.51
C MET A 174 16.85 8.79 -5.30
N ALA A 175 17.16 8.26 -4.13
CA ALA A 175 17.44 9.06 -2.94
C ALA A 175 18.75 9.85 -3.13
N ALA A 176 18.70 11.14 -2.86
CA ALA A 176 19.76 12.09 -3.14
C ALA A 176 19.88 13.15 -2.04
N TYR A 177 20.95 13.93 -2.06
CA TYR A 177 21.10 15.13 -1.25
C TYR A 177 20.85 16.36 -2.14
N LEU A 178 19.92 17.22 -1.73
CA LEU A 178 19.59 18.47 -2.41
C LEU A 178 20.82 19.35 -2.65
N THR A 179 21.82 19.24 -1.78
CA THR A 179 23.04 20.04 -1.82
C THR A 179 24.06 19.55 -2.84
N ASN A 180 23.91 18.36 -3.45
CA ASN A 180 24.95 17.72 -4.26
C ASN A 180 24.44 17.16 -5.60
N GLU A 181 23.66 16.07 -5.59
CA GLU A 181 23.30 15.30 -6.78
C GLU A 181 22.54 16.09 -7.87
N PRO A 182 21.62 17.03 -7.55
CA PRO A 182 20.94 17.83 -8.58
C PRO A 182 21.93 18.60 -9.46
N PHE A 183 22.98 19.19 -8.87
CA PHE A 183 23.99 19.93 -9.63
C PHE A 183 24.98 19.00 -10.33
N TYR A 184 25.34 17.88 -9.70
CA TYR A 184 26.13 16.83 -10.35
C TYR A 184 25.53 16.39 -11.69
N LEU A 185 24.21 16.21 -11.73
CA LEU A 185 23.48 15.84 -12.95
C LEU A 185 23.33 17.01 -13.92
N LYS A 186 23.16 18.23 -13.40
CA LYS A 186 23.17 19.45 -14.22
C LYS A 186 24.48 19.65 -14.99
N GLU A 187 25.64 19.38 -14.37
CA GLU A 187 26.96 19.44 -15.05
C GLU A 187 27.07 18.43 -16.20
N LYS A 188 26.24 17.39 -16.20
CA LYS A 188 26.14 16.38 -17.27
C LYS A 188 25.02 16.70 -18.27
N ASN A 189 24.46 17.90 -18.24
CA ASN A 189 23.32 18.36 -19.06
C ASN A 189 22.02 17.56 -18.83
N ILE A 190 21.79 17.11 -17.60
CA ILE A 190 20.61 16.32 -17.24
C ILE A 190 19.72 17.16 -16.32
N GLU A 191 18.54 17.52 -16.82
CA GLU A 191 17.56 18.27 -16.03
C GLU A 191 16.83 17.35 -15.05
N THR A 192 16.78 17.76 -13.79
CA THR A 192 16.17 16.99 -12.69
C THR A 192 15.16 17.81 -11.91
N THR A 193 14.22 17.11 -11.29
CA THR A 193 13.26 17.63 -10.33
C THR A 193 13.34 16.81 -9.03
N VAL A 194 12.87 17.39 -7.92
CA VAL A 194 12.98 16.79 -6.58
C VAL A 194 11.66 16.80 -5.83
N ILE A 195 11.46 15.78 -4.99
CA ILE A 195 10.46 15.77 -3.92
C ILE A 195 11.24 15.89 -2.61
N ASP A 196 11.00 16.99 -1.91
CA ASP A 196 11.62 17.32 -0.63
C ASP A 196 10.65 17.01 0.52
N PRO A 197 10.98 16.07 1.44
CA PRO A 197 10.16 15.77 2.62
C PRO A 197 9.78 16.99 3.46
N MET A 198 10.61 18.03 3.50
CA MET A 198 10.32 19.28 4.22
C MET A 198 9.02 19.92 3.73
N ASN A 199 8.77 19.89 2.42
CA ASN A 199 7.55 20.43 1.80
C ASN A 199 6.29 19.64 2.16
N TYR A 200 6.45 18.45 2.73
CA TYR A 200 5.38 17.57 3.17
C TYR A 200 5.27 17.46 4.70
N GLY A 201 6.00 18.33 5.43
CA GLY A 201 5.97 18.39 6.89
C GLY A 201 6.91 17.41 7.58
N PHE A 202 7.88 16.82 6.87
CA PHE A 202 8.90 15.92 7.43
C PHE A 202 10.26 16.61 7.49
N ASP A 203 10.37 17.59 8.38
CA ASP A 203 11.56 18.44 8.52
C ASP A 203 12.44 18.00 9.70
N LEU A 204 13.42 17.15 9.40
CA LEU A 204 14.37 16.59 10.38
C LEU A 204 15.67 17.40 10.40
N TYR A 205 16.40 17.37 11.51
CA TYR A 205 17.78 17.88 11.55
C TYR A 205 18.71 17.04 10.67
N GLY A 206 19.67 17.70 10.03
CA GLY A 206 20.80 17.09 9.34
C GLY A 206 22.13 17.48 9.98
N ASP A 207 23.20 16.74 9.67
CA ASP A 207 24.59 17.08 10.01
C ASP A 207 24.76 17.57 11.47
N MET A 208 24.31 16.75 12.40
CA MET A 208 24.41 17.00 13.83
C MET A 208 25.81 16.63 14.32
N LEU A 209 26.47 17.60 14.96
CA LEU A 209 27.69 17.37 15.72
C LEU A 209 27.32 16.65 17.03
N PHE A 210 27.98 15.52 17.28
CA PHE A 210 27.74 14.71 18.47
C PHE A 210 29.05 14.13 19.03
N THR A 211 28.96 13.59 20.24
CA THR A 211 30.03 12.89 20.94
C THR A 211 29.45 11.70 21.73
N ASN A 212 30.29 10.95 22.44
CA ASN A 212 29.85 9.93 23.38
C ASN A 212 29.68 10.49 24.81
N LYS A 213 28.99 9.73 25.66
CA LYS A 213 28.67 10.13 27.04
C LYS A 213 29.92 10.32 27.89
N ASP A 214 30.93 9.47 27.71
CA ASP A 214 32.16 9.55 28.49
C ASP A 214 32.93 10.84 28.18
N GLU A 215 33.00 11.25 26.92
CA GLU A 215 33.58 12.52 26.49
C GLU A 215 32.78 13.71 27.03
N ALA A 216 31.44 13.67 26.94
CA ALA A 216 30.56 14.72 27.45
C ALA A 216 30.66 14.90 28.99
N VAL A 217 30.82 13.81 29.72
CA VAL A 217 30.86 13.80 31.20
C VAL A 217 32.26 14.09 31.73
N ASN A 218 33.30 13.44 31.19
CA ASN A 218 34.65 13.53 31.73
C ASN A 218 35.45 14.69 31.13
N HIS A 219 35.08 15.19 29.95
CA HIS A 219 35.78 16.30 29.26
C HIS A 219 34.85 17.44 28.79
N PRO A 220 33.93 17.95 29.63
CA PRO A 220 32.92 18.93 29.20
C PRO A 220 33.53 20.24 28.68
N LYS A 221 34.65 20.70 29.27
CA LYS A 221 35.37 21.89 28.80
C LYS A 221 35.97 21.70 27.40
N ARG A 222 36.41 20.48 27.06
CA ARG A 222 36.93 20.15 25.73
C ARG A 222 35.82 20.15 24.70
N VAL A 223 34.67 19.56 25.03
CA VAL A 223 33.47 19.59 24.18
C VAL A 223 33.02 21.03 23.92
N GLU A 224 33.04 21.90 24.93
CA GLU A 224 32.69 23.32 24.76
C GLU A 224 33.69 24.08 23.87
N LYS A 225 35.00 23.88 24.07
CA LYS A 225 36.03 24.45 23.19
C LYS A 225 35.85 23.97 21.75
N PHE A 226 35.63 22.67 21.56
CA PHE A 226 35.41 22.08 20.24
C PHE A 226 34.17 22.66 19.56
N LYS A 227 33.04 22.74 20.29
CA LYS A 227 31.80 23.37 19.82
C LYS A 227 32.05 24.82 19.41
N LYS A 228 32.68 25.62 20.28
CA LYS A 228 32.92 27.05 20.03
C LYS A 228 33.78 27.28 18.79
N ALA A 229 34.89 26.56 18.65
CA ALA A 229 35.75 26.64 17.45
C ALA A 229 35.00 26.20 16.18
N THR A 230 34.21 25.13 16.26
CA THR A 230 33.42 24.62 15.14
C THR A 230 32.37 25.63 14.67
N LEU A 231 31.60 26.23 15.59
CA LEU A 231 30.58 27.22 15.24
C LEU A 231 31.20 28.49 14.62
N LYS A 232 32.33 28.96 15.17
CA LYS A 232 33.12 30.05 14.56
C LYS A 232 33.63 29.69 13.17
N GLY A 233 34.05 28.45 12.96
CA GLY A 233 34.45 27.93 11.65
C GLY A 233 33.31 27.95 10.64
N TRP A 234 32.10 27.52 11.04
CA TRP A 234 30.91 27.57 10.20
C TRP A 234 30.49 28.99 9.85
N GLU A 235 30.48 29.89 10.82
CA GLU A 235 30.20 31.31 10.59
C GLU A 235 31.19 31.91 9.59
N TYR A 236 32.49 31.62 9.76
CA TYR A 236 33.53 32.07 8.84
C TYR A 236 33.32 31.47 7.43
N ALA A 237 33.04 30.17 7.33
CA ALA A 237 32.89 29.50 6.04
C ALA A 237 31.71 30.02 5.22
N LEU A 238 30.60 30.36 5.87
CA LEU A 238 29.42 30.90 5.18
C LEU A 238 29.56 32.39 4.82
N ASN A 239 30.36 33.14 5.57
CA ASN A 239 30.66 34.54 5.25
C ASN A 239 31.80 34.69 4.23
N ASN A 240 32.66 33.67 4.07
CA ASN A 240 33.82 33.68 3.18
C ASN A 240 33.78 32.49 2.20
N LYS A 241 32.62 32.24 1.57
CA LYS A 241 32.38 31.04 0.74
C LYS A 241 33.43 30.81 -0.33
N GLU A 242 33.76 31.83 -1.14
CA GLU A 242 34.72 31.68 -2.25
C GLU A 242 36.12 31.28 -1.79
N GLU A 243 36.56 31.81 -0.65
CA GLU A 243 37.84 31.43 -0.05
C GLU A 243 37.83 29.98 0.42
N ILE A 244 36.77 29.56 1.12
CA ILE A 244 36.66 28.20 1.62
C ILE A 244 36.41 27.19 0.48
N ILE A 245 35.73 27.58 -0.60
CA ILE A 245 35.59 26.76 -1.82
C ILE A 245 36.97 26.44 -2.40
N LYS A 246 37.85 27.44 -2.56
CA LYS A 246 39.22 27.24 -3.06
C LYS A 246 40.02 26.34 -2.13
N LEU A 247 39.96 26.60 -0.83
CA LEU A 247 40.64 25.79 0.19
C LEU A 247 40.21 24.32 0.16
N ILE A 248 38.91 24.06 0.00
CA ILE A 248 38.37 22.70 -0.07
C ILE A 248 38.78 22.01 -1.38
N ASN A 249 38.75 22.73 -2.50
CA ASN A 249 39.20 22.23 -3.80
C ASN A 249 40.70 21.88 -3.83
N GLU A 250 41.54 22.69 -3.18
CA GLU A 250 42.99 22.48 -3.18
C GLU A 250 43.42 21.35 -2.24
N LYS A 251 42.83 21.27 -1.04
CA LYS A 251 43.30 20.36 0.03
C LYS A 251 42.47 19.10 0.22
N TYR A 252 41.17 19.13 -0.07
CA TYR A 252 40.24 18.12 0.44
C TYR A 252 39.50 17.35 -0.66
N THR A 253 39.21 17.93 -1.83
CA THR A 253 38.42 17.27 -2.88
C THR A 253 38.72 17.77 -4.29
N LYS A 254 38.51 16.94 -5.32
CA LYS A 254 38.73 17.28 -6.73
C LYS A 254 37.48 17.76 -7.48
N LYS A 255 36.39 18.11 -6.77
CA LYS A 255 35.16 18.64 -7.39
C LYS A 255 35.41 20.00 -8.05
N SER A 256 34.64 20.35 -9.09
CA SER A 256 34.75 21.66 -9.73
C SER A 256 34.41 22.80 -8.75
N ILE A 257 34.99 23.98 -8.98
CA ILE A 257 34.69 25.17 -8.17
C ILE A 257 33.20 25.52 -8.24
N GLU A 258 32.59 25.40 -9.43
CA GLU A 258 31.15 25.65 -9.59
C GLU A 258 30.29 24.68 -8.77
N HIS A 259 30.68 23.41 -8.72
CA HIS A 259 29.99 22.41 -7.91
C HIS A 259 30.07 22.73 -6.42
N LEU A 260 31.26 23.08 -5.94
CA LEU A 260 31.44 23.51 -4.54
C LEU A 260 30.68 24.81 -4.24
N ARG A 261 30.56 25.72 -5.21
CA ARG A 261 29.74 26.94 -5.08
C ARG A 261 28.25 26.62 -4.97
N TYR A 262 27.77 25.64 -5.75
CA TYR A 262 26.41 25.14 -5.61
C TYR A 262 26.16 24.56 -4.22
N GLU A 263 27.06 23.65 -3.77
CA GLU A 263 26.98 23.07 -2.43
C GLU A 263 26.94 24.17 -1.36
N ALA A 264 27.85 25.15 -1.43
CA ALA A 264 27.93 26.25 -0.47
C ALA A 264 26.61 27.03 -0.36
N ASN A 265 25.98 27.32 -1.50
CA ASN A 265 24.71 28.06 -1.53
C ASN A 265 23.51 27.21 -1.09
N ALA A 266 23.49 25.92 -1.39
CA ALA A 266 22.44 25.01 -0.94
C ALA A 266 22.56 24.73 0.57
N ILE A 267 23.78 24.51 1.08
CA ILE A 267 24.06 24.27 2.50
C ILE A 267 23.73 25.49 3.35
N ASP A 268 24.03 26.71 2.89
CA ASP A 268 23.66 27.94 3.61
C ASP A 268 22.15 28.00 3.89
N LYS A 269 21.33 27.55 2.94
CA LYS A 269 19.87 27.42 3.11
C LYS A 269 19.49 26.32 4.10
N MET A 270 20.21 25.20 4.12
CA MET A 270 19.97 24.11 5.09
C MET A 270 20.36 24.50 6.52
N ILE A 271 21.39 25.34 6.69
CA ILE A 271 21.82 25.88 7.99
C ILE A 271 20.88 27.01 8.43
N ASN A 272 20.32 27.77 7.48
CA ASN A 272 19.33 28.81 7.72
C ASN A 272 19.81 29.90 8.70
N LYS A 273 21.07 30.35 8.51
CA LYS A 273 21.76 31.28 9.42
C LYS A 273 21.07 32.65 9.57
N ASP A 274 20.27 33.05 8.58
CA ASP A 274 19.61 34.37 8.57
C ASP A 274 18.36 34.40 9.47
N ILE A 275 17.84 33.23 9.87
CA ILE A 275 16.66 33.09 10.73
C ILE A 275 17.06 32.61 12.13
N MET A 276 18.02 31.69 12.23
CA MET A 276 18.45 31.10 13.50
C MET A 276 19.97 31.13 13.64
N PRO A 277 20.50 31.39 14.86
CA PRO A 277 21.93 31.25 15.11
C PRO A 277 22.42 29.84 14.77
N ILE A 278 23.60 29.73 14.16
CA ILE A 278 24.20 28.45 13.80
C ILE A 278 24.32 27.57 15.04
N GLY A 279 23.89 26.32 14.92
CA GLY A 279 23.95 25.36 16.01
C GLY A 279 22.78 25.40 17.00
N SER A 280 21.76 26.22 16.74
CA SER A 280 20.52 26.29 17.54
C SER A 280 19.77 24.97 17.52
N MET A 281 19.29 24.54 18.69
CA MET A 281 18.59 23.27 18.87
C MET A 281 17.27 23.47 19.61
N ASP A 282 16.19 22.94 19.05
CA ASP A 282 14.85 22.98 19.64
C ASP A 282 14.48 21.60 20.20
N LYS A 283 14.17 21.55 21.51
CA LYS A 283 13.82 20.30 22.20
C LYS A 283 12.50 19.72 21.70
N GLY A 284 11.51 20.58 21.40
CA GLY A 284 10.22 20.15 20.85
C GLY A 284 10.38 19.50 19.48
N ARG A 285 11.32 20.00 18.66
CA ARG A 285 11.68 19.40 17.39
C ARG A 285 12.34 18.05 17.55
N LEU A 286 13.24 17.87 18.53
CA LEU A 286 13.79 16.54 18.83
C LEU A 286 12.71 15.56 19.29
N GLN A 287 11.76 16.00 20.11
CA GLN A 287 10.60 15.19 20.51
C GLN A 287 9.72 14.82 19.32
N TYR A 288 9.47 15.76 18.41
CA TYR A 288 8.76 15.50 17.16
C TYR A 288 9.49 14.48 16.28
N ILE A 289 10.81 14.61 16.11
CA ILE A 289 11.58 13.63 15.34
C ILE A 289 11.54 12.25 16.02
N TYR A 290 11.57 12.21 17.36
CA TYR A 290 11.43 10.96 18.10
C TYR A 290 10.05 10.32 17.97
N SER A 291 8.98 11.12 17.97
CA SER A 291 7.62 10.60 17.76
C SER A 291 7.46 9.99 16.37
N LEU A 292 8.09 10.56 15.34
CA LEU A 292 8.18 9.93 14.03
C LEU A 292 8.82 8.54 14.12
N TYR A 293 9.96 8.37 14.82
CA TYR A 293 10.57 7.04 14.97
C TYR A 293 9.64 6.03 15.67
N LYS A 294 8.87 6.47 16.67
CA LYS A 294 7.90 5.65 17.40
C LYS A 294 6.73 5.23 16.51
N ASP A 295 6.15 6.16 15.77
CA ASP A 295 5.07 5.91 14.81
C ASP A 295 5.49 4.93 13.68
N TYR A 296 6.80 4.84 13.44
CA TYR A 296 7.40 3.93 12.47
C TYR A 296 7.78 2.57 13.05
N GLY A 297 7.58 2.35 14.34
CA GLY A 297 7.93 1.10 15.02
C GLY A 297 9.44 0.89 15.16
N LEU A 298 10.25 1.94 14.97
CA LEU A 298 11.71 1.87 15.11
C LEU A 298 12.17 2.08 16.56
N SER A 299 11.27 2.51 17.45
CA SER A 299 11.48 2.58 18.90
C SER A 299 10.16 2.33 19.65
N SER A 300 10.26 1.77 20.86
CA SER A 300 9.12 1.43 21.74
C SER A 300 9.10 2.19 23.08
N GLY A 301 10.19 2.86 23.46
CA GLY A 301 10.33 3.58 24.74
C GLY A 301 9.94 5.06 24.68
N ASN A 302 9.89 5.73 25.84
CA ASN A 302 9.93 7.19 25.90
C ASN A 302 11.39 7.64 25.99
N LEU A 303 11.79 8.59 25.14
CA LEU A 303 13.12 9.18 25.17
C LEU A 303 13.08 10.44 26.03
N ASP A 304 13.84 10.46 27.13
CA ASP A 304 14.15 11.74 27.78
C ASP A 304 15.20 12.46 26.94
N VAL A 305 14.75 13.48 26.23
CA VAL A 305 15.60 14.30 25.36
C VAL A 305 16.66 15.06 26.17
N LYS A 306 16.47 15.23 27.48
CA LYS A 306 17.44 15.95 28.33
C LYS A 306 18.74 15.20 28.51
N ASP A 307 18.68 13.88 28.70
CA ASP A 307 19.86 13.01 28.87
C ASP A 307 20.71 12.85 27.59
N PHE A 308 20.32 13.54 26.52
CA PHE A 308 20.88 13.41 25.19
C PHE A 308 21.48 14.71 24.64
N ILE A 309 21.28 15.84 25.30
CA ILE A 309 21.72 17.16 24.85
C ILE A 309 22.89 17.63 25.71
N PHE A 310 24.03 17.94 25.10
CA PHE A 310 25.22 18.45 25.80
C PHE A 310 24.92 19.69 26.66
N GLU A 311 24.06 20.60 26.18
CA GLU A 311 23.67 21.78 26.97
C GLU A 311 22.90 21.45 28.25
N GLU A 312 22.30 20.26 28.40
CA GLU A 312 21.66 19.86 29.66
C GLU A 312 22.69 19.32 30.66
N TYR A 313 23.78 18.73 30.16
CA TYR A 313 24.97 18.48 30.97
C TYR A 313 25.60 19.80 31.48
N LYS A 314 25.29 20.94 30.83
CA LYS A 314 25.68 22.30 31.23
C LYS A 314 24.61 23.03 32.06
N SER A 315 23.32 22.91 31.73
CA SER A 315 22.22 23.67 32.36
C SER A 315 21.95 23.23 33.78
N ASN A 316 22.23 21.98 34.11
CA ASN A 316 22.22 21.49 35.49
C ASN A 316 23.39 22.02 36.33
N LYS A 317 24.24 22.90 35.78
CA LYS A 317 25.29 23.64 36.49
C LYS A 317 25.11 25.17 36.47
N GLY A 318 24.00 25.71 35.94
CA GLY A 318 23.81 27.15 35.75
C GLY A 318 22.88 27.82 36.79
N LEU A 319 23.46 28.72 37.61
CA LEU A 319 22.83 29.67 38.56
C LEU A 319 22.62 29.21 40.01
N ILE A 320 23.54 28.43 40.59
CA ILE A 320 23.68 28.48 42.07
C ILE A 320 24.46 29.75 42.40
N LYS A 321 23.78 30.74 43.02
CA LYS A 321 24.43 31.94 43.55
C LYS A 321 25.22 31.61 44.82
N LEU A 322 26.37 30.98 44.65
CA LEU A 322 27.35 30.79 45.73
C LEU A 322 28.15 32.07 45.97
N SER A 323 28.40 32.39 47.24
CA SER A 323 29.30 33.47 47.65
C SER A 323 30.75 33.15 47.27
N LYS A 324 31.65 34.12 47.38
CA LYS A 324 33.08 33.90 47.10
C LYS A 324 33.68 32.87 48.07
N GLU A 325 33.28 32.93 49.33
CA GLU A 325 33.70 32.01 50.39
C GLU A 325 33.20 30.59 50.14
N GLU A 326 31.95 30.45 49.70
CA GLU A 326 31.34 29.14 49.37
C GLU A 326 32.01 28.48 48.16
N LYS A 327 32.35 29.26 47.13
CA LYS A 327 33.10 28.75 45.97
C LYS A 327 34.52 28.30 46.36
N ALA A 328 35.23 29.14 47.12
CA ALA A 328 36.57 28.80 47.61
C ALA A 328 36.56 27.57 48.54
N TYR A 329 35.47 27.33 49.27
CA TYR A 329 35.29 26.12 50.06
C TYR A 329 35.20 24.87 49.18
N LEU A 330 34.38 24.88 48.13
CA LEU A 330 34.25 23.74 47.21
C LEU A 330 35.54 23.46 46.43
N GLU A 331 36.26 24.50 46.00
CA GLU A 331 37.57 24.35 45.35
C GLU A 331 38.60 23.66 46.26
N LYS A 332 38.54 23.91 47.58
CA LYS A 332 39.40 23.25 48.57
C LYS A 332 38.92 21.84 48.97
N HIS A 333 37.67 21.51 48.70
CA HIS A 333 37.05 20.22 49.05
C HIS A 333 36.44 19.55 47.82
N PRO A 334 37.28 19.12 46.85
CA PRO A 334 36.80 18.52 45.60
C PRO A 334 36.11 17.15 45.82
N VAL A 335 36.24 16.58 47.02
CA VAL A 335 35.59 15.32 47.41
C VAL A 335 34.90 15.53 48.76
N LEU A 336 33.62 15.19 48.84
CA LEU A 336 32.84 15.19 50.08
C LEU A 336 32.38 13.78 50.43
N THR A 337 32.44 13.44 51.70
CA THR A 337 32.18 12.11 52.22
C THR A 337 30.77 11.94 52.79
N ILE A 338 30.15 10.79 52.49
CA ILE A 338 28.84 10.38 53.00
C ILE A 338 28.90 8.96 53.59
N PRO A 339 27.98 8.58 54.50
CA PRO A 339 27.91 7.22 55.02
C PRO A 339 27.40 6.21 53.98
N SER A 340 27.91 4.98 54.03
CA SER A 340 27.31 3.83 53.34
C SER A 340 26.72 2.87 54.36
N LEU A 341 25.42 2.62 54.29
CA LEU A 341 24.74 1.70 55.21
C LEU A 341 24.55 0.34 54.55
N ASN A 342 24.59 -0.71 55.37
CA ASN A 342 24.31 -2.07 54.89
C ASN A 342 22.80 -2.32 54.74
N THR A 343 21.97 -1.66 55.57
CA THR A 343 20.55 -2.02 55.72
C THR A 343 19.67 -0.78 55.94
N PHE A 344 19.31 -0.07 54.87
CA PHE A 344 18.24 0.95 54.89
C PHE A 344 17.61 1.21 53.50
N PRO A 345 17.07 0.19 52.80
CA PRO A 345 16.39 0.41 51.53
C PRO A 345 15.02 1.11 51.72
N PRO A 346 14.55 1.85 50.70
CA PRO A 346 15.21 2.12 49.43
C PRO A 346 16.19 3.31 49.50
N PHE A 347 16.62 3.78 50.68
CA PHE A 347 17.34 5.04 50.85
C PHE A 347 18.87 4.91 50.76
N ASN A 348 19.48 3.99 51.51
CA ASN A 348 20.93 3.77 51.52
C ASN A 348 21.22 2.33 51.94
N PHE A 349 21.65 1.49 51.02
CA PHE A 349 21.90 0.07 51.26
C PHE A 349 22.89 -0.50 50.24
N TYR A 350 23.37 -1.72 50.48
CA TYR A 350 24.16 -2.47 49.52
C TYR A 350 23.33 -3.53 48.80
N GLU A 351 23.55 -3.66 47.50
CA GLU A 351 23.01 -4.75 46.67
C GLU A 351 24.14 -5.19 45.72
N ASN A 352 24.48 -6.48 45.71
CA ASN A 352 25.59 -7.02 44.91
C ASN A 352 26.91 -6.27 45.10
N ASN A 353 27.25 -5.94 46.36
CA ASN A 353 28.46 -5.20 46.74
C ASN A 353 28.55 -3.75 46.18
N GLN A 354 27.47 -3.23 45.61
CA GLN A 354 27.33 -1.85 45.17
C GLN A 354 26.39 -1.07 46.11
N ILE A 355 26.81 0.14 46.46
CA ILE A 355 25.98 1.04 47.26
C ILE A 355 24.90 1.65 46.38
N LYS A 356 23.64 1.58 46.82
CA LYS A 356 22.45 2.01 46.10
C LYS A 356 21.46 2.70 47.03
N GLY A 357 20.47 3.35 46.43
CA GLY A 357 19.34 3.94 47.13
C GLY A 357 19.15 5.43 46.85
N TYR A 358 17.98 5.94 47.23
CA TYR A 358 17.56 7.32 47.04
C TYR A 358 18.57 8.33 47.57
N SER A 359 19.08 8.18 48.80
CA SER A 359 20.06 9.12 49.37
C SER A 359 21.39 9.09 48.60
N ILE A 360 21.76 7.97 47.98
CA ILE A 360 23.01 7.86 47.22
C ILE A 360 22.87 8.57 45.88
N ASP A 361 21.81 8.28 45.14
CA ASP A 361 21.56 8.94 43.86
C ASP A 361 21.28 10.43 44.03
N PHE A 362 20.55 10.81 45.08
CA PHE A 362 20.33 12.20 45.43
C PHE A 362 21.64 12.92 45.77
N MET A 363 22.52 12.33 46.59
CA MET A 363 23.79 12.98 46.90
C MET A 363 24.69 13.08 45.66
N LYS A 364 24.72 12.08 44.78
CA LYS A 364 25.43 12.19 43.49
C LYS A 364 24.92 13.36 42.65
N LEU A 365 23.60 13.55 42.59
CA LEU A 365 22.98 14.69 41.92
C LEU A 365 23.41 16.02 42.56
N VAL A 366 23.37 16.11 43.89
CA VAL A 366 23.85 17.30 44.62
C VAL A 366 25.34 17.56 44.35
N GLY A 367 26.17 16.52 44.30
CA GLY A 367 27.59 16.60 43.93
C GLY A 367 27.82 17.16 42.52
N GLN A 368 27.00 16.75 41.55
CA GLN A 368 27.04 17.28 40.18
C GLN A 368 26.76 18.79 40.15
N TYR A 369 25.78 19.26 40.92
CA TYR A 369 25.45 20.69 41.02
C TYR A 369 26.50 21.49 41.81
N MET A 370 27.22 20.85 42.74
CA MET A 370 28.33 21.46 43.49
C MET A 370 29.68 21.42 42.73
N ASP A 371 29.77 20.65 41.64
CA ASP A 371 31.04 20.34 40.96
C ASP A 371 32.07 19.65 41.86
N VAL A 372 31.61 18.73 42.73
CA VAL A 372 32.46 17.93 43.62
C VAL A 372 32.11 16.44 43.54
N GLU A 373 33.08 15.59 43.81
CA GLU A 373 32.88 14.14 43.92
C GLU A 373 32.21 13.80 45.25
N ILE A 374 31.20 12.92 45.23
CA ILE A 374 30.62 12.35 46.44
C ILE A 374 31.16 10.94 46.66
N LYS A 375 31.88 10.75 47.76
CA LYS A 375 32.50 9.49 48.14
C LYS A 375 31.80 8.85 49.33
N ALA A 376 31.22 7.67 49.13
CA ALA A 376 30.63 6.92 50.23
C ALA A 376 31.69 6.11 51.01
N LEU A 377 31.82 6.37 52.31
CA LEU A 377 32.76 5.67 53.18
C LEU A 377 32.20 4.30 53.58
N LYS A 378 32.99 3.23 53.42
CA LYS A 378 32.56 1.84 53.65
C LYS A 378 32.96 1.30 55.04
N ASN A 379 32.34 0.18 55.44
CA ASN A 379 32.73 -0.65 56.59
C ASN A 379 32.73 0.08 57.96
N LYS A 380 31.70 0.89 58.21
CA LYS A 380 31.49 1.57 59.50
C LYS A 380 30.06 1.36 60.00
N SER A 381 29.90 1.27 61.31
CA SER A 381 28.60 1.23 61.98
C SER A 381 27.95 2.61 62.03
N TRP A 382 26.63 2.66 62.24
CA TRP A 382 25.89 3.93 62.43
C TRP A 382 26.47 4.78 63.57
N LYS A 383 26.90 4.13 64.67
CA LYS A 383 27.53 4.80 65.81
C LYS A 383 28.87 5.43 65.42
N GLU A 384 29.68 4.74 64.62
CA GLU A 384 30.94 5.30 64.09
C GLU A 384 30.68 6.50 63.19
N TYR A 385 29.71 6.45 62.26
CA TYR A 385 29.38 7.61 61.43
C TYR A 385 28.91 8.81 62.25
N LEU A 386 28.15 8.60 63.32
CA LEU A 386 27.77 9.68 64.25
C LEU A 386 28.99 10.26 64.97
N SER A 387 29.92 9.43 65.41
CA SER A 387 31.19 9.89 65.99
C SER A 387 32.05 10.63 64.96
N MET A 388 32.08 10.18 63.71
CA MET A 388 32.81 10.84 62.63
C MET A 388 32.21 12.21 62.29
N LEU A 389 30.88 12.33 62.27
CA LEU A 389 30.17 13.60 62.12
C LEU A 389 30.43 14.53 63.30
N LYS A 390 30.44 14.01 64.53
CA LYS A 390 30.77 14.79 65.73
C LYS A 390 32.20 15.33 65.71
N ASN A 391 33.13 14.56 65.14
CA ASN A 391 34.56 14.89 65.10
C ASN A 391 35.00 15.60 63.81
N GLY A 392 34.10 15.91 62.88
CA GLY A 392 34.45 16.62 61.63
C GLY A 392 35.11 15.75 60.55
N THR A 393 35.12 14.43 60.69
CA THR A 393 35.73 13.48 59.72
C THR A 393 34.74 12.88 58.72
N LEU A 394 33.45 13.15 58.90
CA LEU A 394 32.38 12.89 57.94
C LEU A 394 31.77 14.23 57.53
N ASP A 395 31.73 14.51 56.22
CA ASP A 395 31.29 15.81 55.74
C ASP A 395 29.77 15.96 55.82
N ILE A 396 29.03 14.96 55.32
CA ILE A 396 27.58 15.03 55.18
C ILE A 396 26.92 13.74 55.67
N MET A 397 25.92 13.89 56.55
CA MET A 397 24.99 12.85 56.96
C MET A 397 23.65 13.09 56.26
N PRO A 398 23.31 12.33 55.19
CA PRO A 398 22.18 12.66 54.32
C PRO A 398 20.80 12.36 54.91
N HIS A 399 20.70 11.57 55.98
CA HIS A 399 19.43 11.11 56.53
C HIS A 399 19.49 10.99 58.06
N LEU A 400 19.55 12.11 58.75
CA LEU A 400 19.61 12.18 60.22
C LEU A 400 18.30 12.71 60.81
N ALA A 401 17.71 11.96 61.75
CA ALA A 401 16.56 12.45 62.50
C ALA A 401 16.98 13.58 63.46
N LEU A 402 16.17 14.64 63.51
CA LEU A 402 16.41 15.80 64.38
C LEU A 402 16.16 15.44 65.86
N SER A 403 17.06 15.87 66.75
CA SER A 403 16.86 15.79 68.21
C SER A 403 17.71 16.83 68.93
N GLU A 404 17.32 17.22 70.14
CA GLU A 404 18.07 18.20 70.96
C GLU A 404 19.49 17.73 71.27
N GLU A 405 19.71 16.42 71.45
CA GLU A 405 21.05 15.87 71.64
C GLU A 405 21.93 16.03 70.39
N ARG A 406 21.37 15.75 69.20
CA ARG A 406 22.13 15.84 67.94
C ARG A 406 22.45 17.28 67.53
N LYS A 407 21.58 18.24 67.86
CA LYS A 407 21.84 19.68 67.63
C LYS A 407 23.10 20.19 68.33
N LYS A 408 23.55 19.51 69.39
CA LYS A 408 24.80 19.84 70.11
C LYS A 408 26.05 19.58 69.27
N PHE A 409 26.01 18.65 68.31
CA PHE A 409 27.18 18.25 67.53
C PHE A 409 26.98 18.23 66.00
N ALA A 410 25.78 18.56 65.51
CA ALA A 410 25.50 18.64 64.08
C ALA A 410 24.71 19.92 63.73
N GLU A 411 24.99 20.47 62.55
CA GLU A 411 24.20 21.52 61.91
C GLU A 411 23.24 20.90 60.89
N PHE A 412 21.93 21.12 61.06
CA PHE A 412 20.89 20.55 60.20
C PHE A 412 20.47 21.54 59.11
N THR A 413 20.17 21.02 57.92
CA THR A 413 19.54 21.80 56.83
C THR A 413 18.14 22.27 57.21
N ASN A 414 17.67 23.36 56.62
CA ASN A 414 16.33 23.94 56.86
C ASN A 414 15.17 23.22 56.16
N PHE A 415 15.45 22.17 55.37
CA PHE A 415 14.44 21.36 54.70
C PHE A 415 14.55 19.89 55.09
N VAL A 416 13.41 19.20 54.99
CA VAL A 416 13.31 17.75 55.19
C VAL A 416 13.74 17.04 53.90
N HIS A 417 14.79 16.22 53.98
CA HIS A 417 15.30 15.47 52.83
C HIS A 417 14.45 14.21 52.54
N ILE A 418 14.14 13.45 53.59
CA ILE A 418 13.29 12.25 53.51
C ILE A 418 12.15 12.39 54.50
N LYS A 419 10.94 12.09 54.03
CA LYS A 419 9.73 11.99 54.84
C LYS A 419 9.08 10.66 54.54
N TYR A 420 8.90 9.81 55.56
CA TYR A 420 8.23 8.52 55.42
C TYR A 420 7.27 8.24 56.57
N THR A 421 6.28 7.41 56.31
CA THR A 421 5.29 6.97 57.30
C THR A 421 5.72 5.66 57.95
N ILE A 422 5.54 5.58 59.27
CA ILE A 422 5.64 4.32 60.01
C ILE A 422 4.28 3.63 59.94
N GLY A 423 4.28 2.33 59.68
CA GLY A 423 3.08 1.55 59.51
C GLY A 423 3.26 0.09 59.91
N LEU A 424 2.20 -0.67 59.69
CA LEU A 424 2.19 -2.11 59.80
C LEU A 424 2.31 -2.77 58.42
N VAL A 425 2.87 -3.97 58.41
CA VAL A 425 2.59 -4.96 57.39
C VAL A 425 1.86 -6.13 58.02
N ILE A 426 0.78 -6.55 57.36
CA ILE A 426 -0.07 -7.67 57.74
C ILE A 426 -0.33 -8.54 56.51
N ARG A 427 -0.83 -9.76 56.72
CA ARG A 427 -1.34 -10.58 55.62
C ARG A 427 -2.58 -9.95 55.00
N LYS A 428 -2.78 -10.15 53.69
CA LYS A 428 -3.90 -9.56 52.95
C LYS A 428 -5.28 -9.91 53.53
N ASP A 429 -5.40 -11.12 54.07
CA ASP A 429 -6.65 -11.66 54.60
C ASP A 429 -6.89 -11.33 56.09
N ASP A 430 -5.97 -10.60 56.74
CA ASP A 430 -6.14 -10.15 58.13
C ASP A 430 -6.84 -8.77 58.19
N ASP A 431 -7.60 -8.55 59.27
CA ASP A 431 -8.40 -7.34 59.52
C ASP A 431 -7.84 -6.46 60.65
N ILE A 432 -6.58 -6.67 61.04
CA ILE A 432 -5.84 -5.79 61.96
C ILE A 432 -5.82 -4.37 61.38
N LYS A 433 -6.22 -3.37 62.18
CA LYS A 433 -6.24 -1.94 61.79
C LYS A 433 -5.48 -1.03 62.75
N SER A 434 -5.18 -1.51 63.96
CA SER A 434 -4.67 -0.70 65.06
C SER A 434 -3.72 -1.50 65.97
N MET A 435 -3.00 -0.81 66.87
CA MET A 435 -2.24 -1.46 67.95
C MET A 435 -3.15 -2.19 68.93
N LYS A 436 -4.39 -1.73 69.12
CA LYS A 436 -5.37 -2.39 69.99
C LYS A 436 -5.74 -3.80 69.47
N ASP A 437 -5.85 -3.97 68.16
CA ASP A 437 -6.13 -5.27 67.54
C ASP A 437 -4.97 -6.27 67.71
N LEU A 438 -3.81 -5.79 68.18
CA LEU A 438 -2.60 -6.59 68.39
C LEU A 438 -2.38 -7.08 69.82
N GLU A 439 -3.24 -6.71 70.80
CA GLU A 439 -3.02 -7.00 72.24
C GLU A 439 -2.77 -8.49 72.54
N ASN A 440 -3.38 -9.41 71.79
CA ASN A 440 -3.19 -10.87 71.93
C ASN A 440 -2.48 -11.52 70.73
N LYS A 441 -1.94 -10.71 69.82
CA LYS A 441 -1.27 -11.16 68.59
C LYS A 441 0.25 -10.98 68.71
N THR A 442 1.00 -11.65 67.83
CA THR A 442 2.46 -11.56 67.81
C THR A 442 2.91 -10.45 66.86
N LEU A 443 3.57 -9.42 67.39
CA LEU A 443 4.14 -8.32 66.61
C LEU A 443 5.63 -8.57 66.35
N ALA A 444 6.00 -8.80 65.10
CA ALA A 444 7.39 -8.87 64.71
C ALA A 444 8.03 -7.46 64.75
N VAL A 445 9.24 -7.37 65.31
CA VAL A 445 10.02 -6.12 65.35
C VAL A 445 11.48 -6.43 65.10
N THR A 446 12.13 -5.62 64.27
CA THR A 446 13.57 -5.75 64.02
C THR A 446 14.36 -5.34 65.26
N GLU A 447 15.23 -6.21 65.76
CA GLU A 447 16.00 -5.99 66.98
C GLU A 447 16.91 -4.75 66.90
N LYS A 448 17.23 -4.16 68.06
CA LYS A 448 18.15 -3.01 68.22
C LYS A 448 17.80 -1.76 67.38
N THR A 449 16.58 -1.65 66.87
CA THR A 449 16.08 -0.45 66.18
C THR A 449 15.40 0.54 67.14
N PHE A 450 15.21 1.79 66.68
CA PHE A 450 14.39 2.77 67.41
C PHE A 450 12.98 2.25 67.71
N ILE A 451 12.36 1.57 66.73
CA ILE A 451 11.02 1.01 66.87
C ILE A 451 10.99 -0.08 67.95
N HIS A 452 11.98 -0.97 67.99
CA HIS A 452 12.08 -1.97 69.07
C HIS A 452 12.13 -1.32 70.46
N THR A 453 12.99 -0.32 70.66
CA THR A 453 13.09 0.39 71.94
C THR A 453 11.78 1.12 72.28
N TYR A 454 11.13 1.73 71.29
CA TYR A 454 9.88 2.45 71.47
C TYR A 454 8.72 1.52 71.85
N ILE A 455 8.54 0.40 71.13
CA ILE A 455 7.49 -0.58 71.42
C ILE A 455 7.69 -1.19 72.80
N LYS A 456 8.92 -1.58 73.15
CA LYS A 456 9.24 -2.16 74.47
C LYS A 456 8.91 -1.20 75.62
N LYS A 457 9.09 0.11 75.41
CA LYS A 457 8.82 1.14 76.43
C LYS A 457 7.33 1.48 76.55
N ASN A 458 6.64 1.68 75.42
CA ASN A 458 5.27 2.23 75.41
C ASN A 458 4.18 1.15 75.32
N PHE A 459 4.51 -0.05 74.83
CA PHE A 459 3.60 -1.20 74.71
C PHE A 459 4.20 -2.45 75.39
N PRO A 460 4.50 -2.41 76.70
CA PRO A 460 5.24 -3.46 77.39
C PRO A 460 4.50 -4.80 77.49
N LYS A 461 3.18 -4.81 77.27
CA LYS A 461 2.34 -6.03 77.26
C LYS A 461 2.28 -6.72 75.90
N GLN A 462 2.77 -6.07 74.83
CA GLN A 462 2.72 -6.63 73.48
C GLN A 462 3.64 -7.86 73.36
N LYS A 463 3.13 -8.97 72.82
CA LYS A 463 3.95 -10.13 72.49
C LYS A 463 4.83 -9.82 71.28
N LEU A 464 6.15 -9.82 71.45
CA LEU A 464 7.11 -9.48 70.40
C LEU A 464 7.82 -10.72 69.85
N LEU A 465 7.96 -10.77 68.53
CA LEU A 465 8.92 -11.64 67.85
C LEU A 465 10.10 -10.78 67.38
N LEU A 466 11.28 -10.97 67.99
CA LEU A 466 12.47 -10.22 67.62
C LEU A 466 13.12 -10.84 66.40
N ALA A 467 13.17 -10.08 65.31
CA ALA A 467 13.81 -10.49 64.06
C ALA A 467 15.19 -9.84 63.92
N SER A 468 16.16 -10.57 63.38
CA SER A 468 17.52 -10.06 63.12
C SER A 468 17.59 -9.05 61.97
N SER A 469 16.59 -9.03 61.08
CA SER A 469 16.48 -8.10 59.95
C SER A 469 15.02 -7.78 59.63
N THR A 470 14.79 -6.68 58.90
CA THR A 470 13.45 -6.31 58.41
C THR A 470 12.85 -7.38 57.49
N GLU A 471 13.69 -8.01 56.66
CA GLU A 471 13.30 -9.09 55.76
C GLU A 471 12.82 -10.32 56.55
N ASN A 472 13.57 -10.74 57.57
CA ASN A 472 13.16 -11.84 58.46
C ASN A 472 11.86 -11.53 59.21
N ALA A 473 11.65 -10.25 59.58
CA ALA A 473 10.42 -9.82 60.22
C ALA A 473 9.21 -9.92 59.27
N LEU A 474 9.38 -9.53 57.99
CA LEU A 474 8.36 -9.67 56.96
C LEU A 474 8.07 -11.14 56.63
N GLU A 475 9.10 -11.98 56.53
CA GLU A 475 8.95 -13.42 56.33
C GLU A 475 8.18 -14.08 57.48
N ALA A 476 8.45 -13.70 58.73
CA ALA A 476 7.71 -14.20 59.88
C ALA A 476 6.21 -13.89 59.77
N VAL A 477 5.82 -12.71 59.28
CA VAL A 477 4.42 -12.36 59.02
C VAL A 477 3.85 -13.14 57.85
N SER A 478 4.62 -13.28 56.76
CA SER A 478 4.21 -14.03 55.56
C SER A 478 3.95 -15.50 55.87
N ARG A 479 4.80 -16.12 56.70
CA ARG A 479 4.72 -17.55 57.11
C ARG A 479 3.74 -17.81 58.25
N GLY A 480 3.14 -16.79 58.84
CA GLY A 480 2.20 -16.94 59.96
C GLY A 480 2.85 -17.07 61.35
N SER A 481 4.18 -16.95 61.46
CA SER A 481 4.89 -16.95 62.76
C SER A 481 4.73 -15.64 63.53
N ALA A 482 4.34 -14.56 62.85
CA ALA A 482 3.87 -13.30 63.43
C ALA A 482 2.59 -12.84 62.73
N ASP A 483 1.82 -11.97 63.37
CA ASP A 483 0.57 -11.44 62.83
C ASP A 483 0.76 -10.11 62.11
N ALA A 484 1.67 -9.28 62.61
CA ALA A 484 2.04 -8.01 61.99
C ALA A 484 3.53 -7.73 62.19
N VAL A 485 4.08 -6.81 61.40
CA VAL A 485 5.39 -6.19 61.63
C VAL A 485 5.25 -4.68 61.57
N VAL A 486 5.91 -3.95 62.48
CA VAL A 486 5.87 -2.48 62.56
C VAL A 486 7.19 -1.86 62.10
N GLY A 487 7.13 -0.82 61.29
CA GLY A 487 8.33 -0.18 60.71
C GLY A 487 8.05 0.80 59.59
N SER A 488 9.06 1.07 58.77
CA SER A 488 8.99 2.03 57.65
C SER A 488 8.25 1.44 56.46
N ILE A 489 7.14 2.07 56.04
CA ILE A 489 6.34 1.59 54.89
C ILE A 489 7.18 1.54 53.60
N PRO A 490 7.97 2.56 53.21
CA PRO A 490 8.80 2.46 52.01
C PRO A 490 9.80 1.29 52.05
N THR A 491 10.40 1.03 53.21
CA THR A 491 11.33 -0.11 53.39
C THR A 491 10.59 -1.43 53.24
N PHE A 492 9.39 -1.55 53.82
CA PHE A 492 8.55 -2.72 53.65
C PHE A 492 8.12 -2.95 52.21
N SER A 493 7.63 -1.90 51.53
CA SER A 493 7.23 -1.99 50.12
C SER A 493 8.37 -2.46 49.24
N TYR A 494 9.60 -1.98 49.47
CA TYR A 494 10.78 -2.43 48.75
C TYR A 494 11.03 -3.94 48.96
N TYR A 495 11.07 -4.41 50.21
CA TYR A 495 11.32 -5.83 50.48
C TYR A 495 10.19 -6.75 50.04
N ILE A 496 8.94 -6.33 50.18
CA ILE A 496 7.77 -7.09 49.71
C ILE A 496 7.85 -7.30 48.20
N GLN A 497 8.22 -6.26 47.45
CA GLN A 497 8.38 -6.32 46.00
C GLN A 497 9.56 -7.19 45.59
N ASN A 498 10.74 -6.96 46.18
CA ASN A 498 11.96 -7.65 45.78
C ASN A 498 12.01 -9.12 46.23
N SER A 499 11.37 -9.45 47.34
CA SER A 499 11.32 -10.81 47.89
C SER A 499 10.03 -11.55 47.54
N TRP A 500 9.21 -10.97 46.64
CA TRP A 500 7.98 -11.58 46.09
C TRP A 500 6.94 -12.01 47.15
N LEU A 501 6.86 -11.29 48.27
CA LEU A 501 5.95 -11.57 49.39
C LEU A 501 4.52 -11.08 49.10
N SER A 502 3.91 -11.64 48.05
CA SER A 502 2.64 -11.19 47.48
C SER A 502 1.42 -11.32 48.40
N ASN A 503 1.53 -12.10 49.48
CA ASN A 503 0.49 -12.29 50.49
C ASN A 503 0.44 -11.17 51.55
N LEU A 504 1.37 -10.21 51.50
CA LEU A 504 1.46 -9.09 52.45
C LEU A 504 0.84 -7.79 51.90
N LYS A 505 0.37 -6.93 52.81
CA LYS A 505 -0.06 -5.55 52.52
C LYS A 505 0.48 -4.58 53.58
N THR A 506 0.85 -3.37 53.16
CA THR A 506 1.27 -2.27 54.04
C THR A 506 0.07 -1.41 54.44
N MET A 507 0.08 -0.87 55.66
CA MET A 507 -0.98 -0.02 56.19
C MET A 507 -0.38 1.04 57.14
N PRO A 508 -0.79 2.31 57.07
CA PRO A 508 -0.43 3.32 58.07
C PRO A 508 -1.11 3.04 59.41
N ILE A 509 -0.50 3.45 60.52
CA ILE A 509 -1.02 3.25 61.87
C ILE A 509 -1.01 4.55 62.66
N ASN A 510 -2.16 4.94 63.21
CA ASN A 510 -2.35 6.25 63.84
C ASN A 510 -2.34 6.20 65.38
N ASP A 511 -2.55 5.03 65.98
CA ASP A 511 -2.62 4.83 67.44
C ASP A 511 -1.28 4.41 68.07
N LEU A 512 -0.20 4.47 67.29
CA LEU A 512 1.15 4.13 67.75
C LEU A 512 1.75 5.20 68.68
N GLY A 513 1.17 6.39 68.76
CA GLY A 513 1.70 7.51 69.56
C GLY A 513 3.00 8.13 69.00
N LEU A 514 3.34 7.79 67.75
CA LEU A 514 4.39 8.43 66.96
C LEU A 514 3.75 9.43 65.98
N SER A 515 4.53 10.44 65.57
CA SER A 515 4.15 11.32 64.48
C SER A 515 3.78 10.52 63.22
N ASP A 516 2.74 10.96 62.50
CA ASP A 516 2.29 10.38 61.22
C ASP A 516 3.43 10.22 60.20
N TYR A 517 4.50 11.01 60.36
CA TYR A 517 5.69 10.97 59.53
C TYR A 517 6.96 11.06 60.36
N THR A 518 7.98 10.32 59.92
CA THR A 518 9.37 10.50 60.32
C THR A 518 10.06 11.40 59.31
N GLU A 519 10.67 12.47 59.81
CA GLU A 519 11.40 13.45 59.00
C GLU A 519 12.90 13.29 59.24
N LEU A 520 13.64 13.02 58.17
CA LEU A 520 15.09 12.95 58.17
C LEU A 520 15.65 14.15 57.39
N PHE A 521 16.57 14.83 58.05
CA PHE A 521 17.23 16.02 57.54
C PHE A 521 18.64 15.66 57.08
N MET A 522 19.25 16.54 56.30
CA MET A 522 20.69 16.47 56.09
C MET A 522 21.40 17.22 57.19
N ALA A 523 22.55 16.71 57.59
CA ALA A 523 23.34 17.29 58.65
C ALA A 523 24.81 17.29 58.30
N VAL A 524 25.50 18.34 58.73
CA VAL A 524 26.96 18.48 58.65
C VAL A 524 27.52 18.63 60.07
N SER A 525 28.83 18.52 60.21
CA SER A 525 29.52 18.68 61.50
C SER A 525 29.25 20.07 62.11
N LYS A 526 29.12 20.15 63.45
CA LYS A 526 28.86 21.43 64.14
C LYS A 526 29.87 22.50 63.74
N GLY A 527 29.39 23.70 63.43
CA GLY A 527 30.25 24.83 63.03
C GLY A 527 30.56 24.90 61.53
N ASN A 528 30.29 23.85 60.73
CA ASN A 528 30.41 23.91 59.27
C ASN A 528 29.18 24.56 58.61
N THR A 529 28.92 25.81 58.97
CA THR A 529 27.78 26.58 58.45
C THR A 529 27.89 26.85 56.94
N LEU A 530 29.11 26.86 56.41
CA LEU A 530 29.39 27.09 55.00
C LEU A 530 28.92 25.92 54.12
N LEU A 531 29.27 24.68 54.46
CA LEU A 531 28.79 23.51 53.72
C LEU A 531 27.27 23.35 53.84
N LYS A 532 26.70 23.64 55.01
CA LYS A 532 25.24 23.69 55.19
C LYS A 532 24.58 24.69 54.22
N SER A 533 25.09 25.92 54.16
CA SER A 533 24.58 26.97 53.27
C SER A 533 24.68 26.57 51.79
N ILE A 534 25.80 25.95 51.41
CA ILE A 534 25.99 25.42 50.05
C ILE A 534 24.93 24.37 49.73
N LEU A 535 24.71 23.38 50.61
CA LEU A 535 23.71 22.34 50.40
C LEU A 535 22.30 22.92 50.21
N GLU A 536 21.92 23.90 51.04
CA GLU A 536 20.60 24.56 50.95
C GLU A 536 20.43 25.33 49.62
N LYS A 537 21.45 26.07 49.17
CA LYS A 537 21.43 26.81 47.90
C LYS A 537 21.46 25.89 46.69
N VAL A 538 22.23 24.81 46.76
CA VAL A 538 22.33 23.82 45.69
C VAL A 538 20.99 23.14 45.52
N ILE A 539 20.42 22.63 46.60
CA ILE A 539 19.20 21.82 46.52
C ILE A 539 17.98 22.64 46.15
N SER A 540 17.90 23.90 46.59
CA SER A 540 16.85 24.82 46.12
C SER A 540 16.95 25.15 44.62
N SER A 541 18.11 24.93 43.99
CA SER A 541 18.31 25.10 42.55
C SER A 541 18.01 23.84 41.72
N ILE A 542 17.95 22.66 42.34
CA ILE A 542 17.66 21.41 41.64
C ILE A 542 16.18 21.44 41.19
N PRO A 543 15.87 21.23 39.90
CA PRO A 543 14.50 21.20 39.42
C PRO A 543 13.65 20.17 40.18
N PRO A 544 12.41 20.53 40.60
CA PRO A 544 11.52 19.60 41.30
C PRO A 544 11.26 18.30 40.52
N SER A 545 11.33 18.33 39.19
CA SER A 545 11.19 17.15 38.33
C SER A 545 12.30 16.12 38.52
N GLU A 546 13.54 16.54 38.78
CA GLU A 546 14.66 15.60 38.98
C GLU A 546 14.56 14.91 40.34
N ILE A 547 14.18 15.68 41.36
CA ILE A 547 13.88 15.12 42.68
C ILE A 547 12.68 14.17 42.58
N ALA A 548 11.63 14.55 41.85
CA ALA A 548 10.46 13.70 41.62
C ALA A 548 10.82 12.39 40.92
N TYR A 549 11.69 12.44 39.90
CA TYR A 549 12.20 11.24 39.22
C TYR A 549 12.93 10.30 40.18
N LEU A 550 13.82 10.82 41.04
CA LEU A 550 14.51 10.00 42.03
C LEU A 550 13.54 9.39 43.05
N LYS A 551 12.50 10.13 43.45
CA LYS A 551 11.45 9.64 44.35
C LYS A 551 10.59 8.55 43.70
N GLU A 552 10.25 8.70 42.43
CA GLU A 552 9.53 7.68 41.66
C GLU A 552 10.38 6.42 41.52
N LYS A 553 11.64 6.56 41.08
CA LYS A 553 12.59 5.45 40.89
C LYS A 553 12.74 4.60 42.15
N TRP A 554 12.90 5.22 43.32
CA TRP A 554 13.25 4.50 44.55
C TRP A 554 12.07 4.20 45.47
N MET A 555 10.99 5.00 45.42
CA MET A 555 9.86 4.87 46.35
C MET A 555 8.53 4.61 45.65
N ASN A 556 8.50 4.55 44.32
CA ASN A 556 7.28 4.38 43.51
C ASN A 556 6.18 5.42 43.85
N VAL A 557 6.60 6.61 44.27
CA VAL A 557 5.69 7.73 44.60
C VAL A 557 5.41 8.50 43.31
N LYS A 558 4.25 8.26 42.71
CA LYS A 558 3.73 9.12 41.64
C LYS A 558 3.41 10.51 42.21
N PRO A 559 3.60 11.61 41.47
CA PRO A 559 3.23 12.95 41.94
C PRO A 559 1.76 12.98 42.40
N SER A 560 1.54 13.21 43.70
CA SER A 560 0.20 13.22 44.28
C SER A 560 -0.55 14.50 43.87
N SER A 561 -1.66 14.33 43.17
CA SER A 561 -2.52 15.36 42.56
C SER A 561 -3.36 16.21 43.54
N LYS A 562 -3.14 16.14 44.86
CA LYS A 562 -4.11 16.67 45.83
C LYS A 562 -3.98 18.15 46.21
N GLU A 563 -2.89 18.86 45.93
CA GLU A 563 -2.77 20.27 46.33
C GLU A 563 -2.01 21.13 45.32
N ILE A 564 -2.60 21.36 44.13
CA ILE A 564 -2.03 22.29 43.14
C ILE A 564 -2.45 23.75 43.34
N PHE A 565 -3.53 24.02 44.09
CA PHE A 565 -4.07 25.37 44.33
C PHE A 565 -3.82 25.87 45.75
N THR A 566 -3.57 27.17 45.88
CA THR A 566 -3.45 27.85 47.18
C THR A 566 -4.79 27.91 47.91
N LYS A 567 -4.78 28.20 49.22
CA LYS A 567 -6.01 28.38 50.01
C LYS A 567 -6.91 29.47 49.43
N GLU A 568 -6.32 30.57 48.97
CA GLU A 568 -7.03 31.70 48.35
C GLU A 568 -7.72 31.29 47.04
N GLN A 569 -7.01 30.57 46.17
CA GLN A 569 -7.56 30.06 44.89
C GLN A 569 -8.70 29.05 45.12
N LYS A 570 -8.56 28.16 46.11
CA LYS A 570 -9.62 27.23 46.51
C LYS A 570 -10.87 27.96 46.98
N SER A 571 -10.72 29.05 47.77
CA SER A 571 -11.85 29.88 48.21
C SER A 571 -12.53 30.56 47.03
N TYR A 572 -11.75 31.19 46.15
CA TYR A 572 -12.27 31.84 44.96
C TYR A 572 -13.07 30.89 44.06
N LEU A 573 -12.57 29.67 43.80
CA LEU A 573 -13.31 28.67 43.01
C LEU A 573 -14.63 28.28 43.67
N LYS A 574 -14.65 28.14 45.00
CA LYS A 574 -15.86 27.85 45.76
C LYS A 574 -16.90 28.97 45.62
N ASP A 575 -16.47 30.23 45.64
CA ASP A 575 -17.34 31.40 45.53
C ASP A 575 -17.81 31.65 44.08
N LYS A 576 -16.97 31.35 43.09
CA LYS A 576 -17.24 31.56 41.66
C LYS A 576 -18.42 30.73 41.14
N LYS A 577 -18.68 29.57 41.74
CA LYS A 577 -19.77 28.60 41.42
C LYS A 577 -19.74 27.99 40.01
N SER A 578 -19.47 28.74 38.95
CA SER A 578 -19.30 28.23 37.59
C SER A 578 -18.44 29.17 36.75
N ILE A 579 -17.76 28.62 35.74
CA ILE A 579 -16.95 29.37 34.79
C ILE A 579 -17.64 29.37 33.43
N ASN A 580 -18.00 30.53 32.91
CA ASN A 580 -18.59 30.70 31.58
C ASN A 580 -17.48 30.85 30.53
N ILE A 581 -17.49 30.02 29.49
CA ILE A 581 -16.50 30.04 28.43
C ILE A 581 -17.10 30.50 27.11
N CYS A 582 -16.34 31.30 26.38
CA CYS A 582 -16.59 31.67 25.00
C CYS A 582 -15.53 30.99 24.12
N VAL A 583 -15.92 30.48 22.97
CA VAL A 583 -15.01 29.79 22.03
C VAL A 583 -15.24 30.33 20.63
N ASN A 584 -14.26 30.17 19.73
CA ASN A 584 -14.42 30.43 18.32
C ASN A 584 -15.31 29.35 17.69
N PRO A 585 -16.52 29.69 17.20
CA PRO A 585 -17.50 28.67 16.84
C PRO A 585 -17.16 27.89 15.56
N ASN A 586 -16.22 28.37 14.74
CA ASN A 586 -15.95 27.84 13.39
C ASN A 586 -14.43 27.71 13.11
N ARG A 587 -13.64 27.16 14.05
CA ARG A 587 -12.17 27.08 13.90
C ARG A 587 -11.60 25.69 14.17
N MET A 588 -12.07 24.70 13.42
CA MET A 588 -11.50 23.37 13.45
C MET A 588 -10.05 23.35 12.93
N PRO A 589 -9.15 22.53 13.51
CA PRO A 589 -9.39 21.56 14.60
C PRO A 589 -9.30 22.12 16.03
N TYR A 590 -9.05 23.42 16.22
CA TYR A 590 -8.90 24.00 17.56
C TYR A 590 -10.17 23.97 18.37
N GLU A 591 -11.24 24.52 17.78
CA GLU A 591 -12.55 24.56 18.40
C GLU A 591 -13.67 24.82 17.41
N GLU A 592 -14.82 24.23 17.68
CA GLU A 592 -16.08 24.55 17.03
C GLU A 592 -17.24 24.43 18.01
N ILE A 593 -18.37 25.05 17.65
CA ILE A 593 -19.66 24.79 18.29
C ILE A 593 -20.51 23.98 17.30
N LYS A 594 -20.68 22.68 17.58
CA LYS A 594 -21.53 21.78 16.77
C LYS A 594 -22.60 21.17 17.65
N ASN A 595 -23.87 21.30 17.24
CA ASN A 595 -25.03 20.86 18.01
C ASN A 595 -25.06 21.40 19.45
N GLY A 596 -24.66 22.66 19.64
CA GLY A 596 -24.60 23.32 20.96
C GLY A 596 -23.47 22.81 21.88
N LYS A 597 -22.53 22.00 21.37
CA LYS A 597 -21.40 21.46 22.13
C LYS A 597 -20.07 22.02 21.64
N HIS A 598 -19.15 22.24 22.58
CA HIS A 598 -17.76 22.61 22.32
C HIS A 598 -16.95 21.38 21.92
N ASN A 599 -16.48 21.36 20.68
CA ASN A 599 -15.62 20.30 20.14
C ASN A 599 -14.26 20.89 19.73
N GLY A 600 -13.25 20.04 19.55
CA GLY A 600 -11.90 20.43 19.12
C GLY A 600 -10.83 20.23 20.19
N ILE A 601 -9.60 20.66 19.87
CA ILE A 601 -8.43 20.59 20.76
C ILE A 601 -8.73 21.24 22.11
N THR A 602 -9.26 22.46 22.12
CA THR A 602 -9.46 23.20 23.38
C THR A 602 -10.56 22.58 24.25
N SER A 603 -11.50 21.82 23.69
CA SER A 603 -12.53 21.14 24.49
C SER A 603 -11.97 19.96 25.28
N GLU A 604 -10.93 19.30 24.78
CA GLU A 604 -10.17 18.29 25.54
C GLU A 604 -9.40 18.94 26.69
N TYR A 605 -8.73 20.08 26.44
CA TYR A 605 -8.07 20.85 27.49
C TYR A 605 -9.05 21.29 28.59
N ILE A 606 -10.20 21.86 28.20
CA ILE A 606 -11.24 22.25 29.16
C ILE A 606 -11.75 21.05 29.98
N ARG A 607 -11.91 19.88 29.37
CA ARG A 607 -12.29 18.65 30.08
C ARG A 607 -11.19 18.12 30.99
N HIS A 608 -9.92 18.30 30.63
CA HIS A 608 -8.81 17.98 31.52
C HIS A 608 -8.81 18.92 32.74
N PHE A 609 -8.96 20.22 32.50
CA PHE A 609 -9.01 21.24 33.56
C PHE A 609 -10.20 21.08 34.51
N SER A 610 -11.36 20.64 34.02
CA SER A 610 -12.54 20.44 34.86
C SER A 610 -12.33 19.41 35.97
N GLN A 611 -11.42 18.44 35.78
CA GLN A 611 -11.06 17.43 36.77
C GLN A 611 -10.36 18.03 38.01
N TYR A 612 -9.74 19.19 37.87
CA TYR A 612 -9.03 19.87 38.96
C TYR A 612 -9.87 21.00 39.58
N LEU A 613 -10.66 21.68 38.76
CA LEU A 613 -11.46 22.85 39.17
C LEU A 613 -12.64 22.49 40.07
N HIS A 614 -13.23 21.30 39.90
CA HIS A 614 -14.40 20.83 40.65
C HIS A 614 -15.61 21.80 40.66
N ILE A 615 -15.69 22.72 39.70
CA ILE A 615 -16.84 23.58 39.45
C ILE A 615 -17.29 23.47 37.99
N PRO A 616 -18.59 23.61 37.68
CA PRO A 616 -19.10 23.53 36.31
C PRO A 616 -18.50 24.57 35.37
N ILE A 617 -18.13 24.13 34.17
CA ILE A 617 -17.74 24.99 33.04
C ILE A 617 -18.90 25.03 32.03
N LYS A 618 -19.41 26.22 31.72
CA LYS A 618 -20.59 26.44 30.87
C LYS A 618 -20.20 27.13 29.57
N LEU A 619 -20.57 26.54 28.44
CA LEU A 619 -20.37 27.14 27.11
C LEU A 619 -21.43 28.22 26.85
N ILE A 620 -20.99 29.42 26.48
CA ILE A 620 -21.85 30.48 25.95
C ILE A 620 -21.74 30.48 24.43
N SER A 621 -22.84 30.13 23.75
CA SER A 621 -22.84 29.98 22.30
C SER A 621 -22.77 31.32 21.56
N THR A 622 -21.93 31.40 20.54
CA THR A 622 -21.72 32.58 19.69
C THR A 622 -21.83 32.19 18.21
N LYS A 623 -22.19 33.14 17.34
CA LYS A 623 -22.39 32.92 15.89
C LYS A 623 -21.08 32.98 15.09
N ASN A 624 -20.14 33.83 15.52
CA ASN A 624 -18.87 34.03 14.85
C ASN A 624 -17.81 34.57 15.84
N TRP A 625 -16.58 34.70 15.36
CA TRP A 625 -15.45 35.17 16.17
C TRP A 625 -15.65 36.59 16.73
N LEU A 626 -16.23 37.52 15.96
CA LEU A 626 -16.46 38.89 16.42
C LEU A 626 -17.43 38.95 17.61
N GLN A 627 -18.53 38.20 17.54
CA GLN A 627 -19.48 38.10 18.65
C GLN A 627 -18.85 37.46 19.89
N THR A 628 -17.93 36.52 19.71
CA THR A 628 -17.17 35.88 20.80
C THR A 628 -16.36 36.91 21.58
N ILE A 629 -15.64 37.78 20.87
CA ILE A 629 -14.89 38.88 21.50
C ILE A 629 -15.83 39.87 22.19
N GLU A 630 -16.94 40.24 21.54
CA GLU A 630 -17.91 41.18 22.09
C GLU A 630 -18.52 40.67 23.41
N TYR A 631 -18.93 39.40 23.46
CA TYR A 631 -19.50 38.78 24.66
C TYR A 631 -18.49 38.71 25.81
N ALA A 632 -17.23 38.42 25.50
CA ALA A 632 -16.17 38.43 26.49
C ALA A 632 -15.87 39.85 27.02
N LYS A 633 -15.86 40.87 26.14
CA LYS A 633 -15.74 42.28 26.55
C LYS A 633 -16.92 42.74 27.42
N GLN A 634 -18.13 42.25 27.14
CA GLN A 634 -19.35 42.48 27.93
C GLN A 634 -19.43 41.61 29.21
N ARG A 635 -18.38 40.86 29.55
CA ARG A 635 -18.35 39.97 30.74
C ARG A 635 -19.42 38.88 30.76
N LYS A 636 -19.99 38.52 29.61
CA LYS A 636 -20.87 37.34 29.48
C LYS A 636 -20.08 36.03 29.62
N CYS A 637 -18.80 36.08 29.29
CA CYS A 637 -17.84 34.99 29.47
C CYS A 637 -16.75 35.40 30.47
N ASP A 638 -16.25 34.41 31.21
CA ASP A 638 -15.12 34.53 32.13
C ASP A 638 -13.78 34.32 31.43
N LEU A 639 -13.77 33.46 30.40
CA LEU A 639 -12.58 33.21 29.58
C LEU A 639 -12.92 32.88 28.12
N ILE A 640 -11.96 33.18 27.24
CA ILE A 640 -11.84 32.67 25.88
C ILE A 640 -10.74 31.62 25.86
N THR A 641 -11.05 30.44 25.35
CA THR A 641 -10.17 29.28 25.33
C THR A 641 -8.93 29.47 24.48
N ILE A 642 -9.03 30.10 23.31
CA ILE A 642 -7.88 30.32 22.42
C ILE A 642 -7.83 31.77 21.92
N MET A 643 -6.76 32.48 22.24
CA MET A 643 -6.57 33.86 21.81
C MET A 643 -5.07 34.18 21.66
N ILE A 644 -4.74 35.02 20.68
CA ILE A 644 -3.38 35.54 20.50
C ILE A 644 -3.32 36.88 21.23
N GLU A 645 -2.39 37.01 22.16
CA GLU A 645 -2.16 38.23 22.93
C GLU A 645 -1.83 39.43 22.02
N THR A 646 -2.60 40.52 22.17
CA THR A 646 -2.31 41.83 21.54
C THR A 646 -2.47 42.97 22.54
N GLU A 647 -1.81 44.10 22.29
CA GLU A 647 -1.87 45.28 23.18
C GLU A 647 -3.30 45.85 23.31
N GLU A 648 -4.13 45.74 22.28
CA GLU A 648 -5.53 46.18 22.38
C GLU A 648 -6.33 45.27 23.33
N GLN A 649 -6.10 43.95 23.26
CA GLN A 649 -6.87 42.97 24.02
C GLN A 649 -6.50 42.97 25.51
N LYS A 650 -5.26 43.33 25.86
CA LYS A 650 -4.81 43.50 27.26
C LYS A 650 -5.64 44.51 28.06
N LYS A 651 -6.31 45.45 27.39
CA LYS A 651 -7.24 46.39 28.03
C LYS A 651 -8.45 45.70 28.66
N TYR A 652 -8.80 44.51 28.21
CA TYR A 652 -9.99 43.77 28.64
C TYR A 652 -9.67 42.39 29.25
N PHE A 653 -8.50 41.82 28.97
CA PHE A 653 -8.17 40.44 29.30
C PHE A 653 -6.76 40.28 29.89
N ASN A 654 -6.61 39.31 30.79
CA ASN A 654 -5.33 38.74 31.21
C ASN A 654 -5.08 37.47 30.40
N PHE A 655 -3.83 37.20 30.04
CA PHE A 655 -3.46 36.07 29.20
C PHE A 655 -2.68 35.03 30.00
N SER A 656 -3.07 33.78 29.86
CA SER A 656 -2.32 32.67 30.46
C SER A 656 -0.96 32.48 29.78
N THR A 657 -0.13 31.62 30.37
CA THR A 657 1.01 31.02 29.70
C THR A 657 0.56 30.38 28.40
N LYS A 658 1.39 30.58 27.37
CA LYS A 658 1.23 30.04 26.02
C LYS A 658 1.17 28.51 26.07
N TYR A 659 0.13 27.91 25.49
CA TYR A 659 -0.12 26.47 25.65
C TYR A 659 -0.41 25.73 24.33
N ILE A 660 -0.78 26.44 23.26
CA ILE A 660 -0.88 25.85 21.91
C ILE A 660 0.00 26.66 20.97
N LYS A 661 0.92 25.99 20.27
CA LYS A 661 1.78 26.55 19.25
C LYS A 661 1.39 25.99 17.89
N SER A 662 1.16 26.84 16.90
CA SER A 662 0.85 26.41 15.55
C SER A 662 1.60 27.21 14.49
N PRO A 663 2.26 26.55 13.52
CA PRO A 663 2.82 27.23 12.36
C PRO A 663 1.74 27.97 11.56
N LEU A 664 2.08 29.16 11.08
CA LEU A 664 1.29 29.92 10.12
C LEU A 664 1.82 29.62 8.71
N ILE A 665 0.93 29.33 7.77
CA ILE A 665 1.32 28.93 6.41
C ILE A 665 0.59 29.75 5.36
N LEU A 666 1.16 29.78 4.16
CA LEU A 666 0.51 30.29 2.95
C LEU A 666 0.01 29.09 2.12
N SER A 667 -1.23 29.17 1.65
CA SER A 667 -1.82 28.22 0.71
C SER A 667 -2.12 28.89 -0.62
N THR A 668 -1.83 28.22 -1.73
CA THR A 668 -2.03 28.71 -3.11
C THR A 668 -2.60 27.59 -3.99
N LYS A 669 -2.86 27.88 -5.27
CA LYS A 669 -3.15 26.84 -6.27
C LYS A 669 -1.96 25.92 -6.50
N ILE A 670 -2.25 24.68 -6.90
CA ILE A 670 -1.24 23.62 -7.06
C ILE A 670 -0.16 23.95 -8.12
N ASN A 671 -0.52 24.71 -9.15
CA ASN A 671 0.35 25.09 -10.27
C ASN A 671 1.24 26.32 -9.99
N GLU A 672 1.02 27.04 -8.89
CA GLU A 672 1.87 28.18 -8.52
C GLU A 672 3.26 27.70 -8.05
N PRO A 673 4.36 28.43 -8.31
CA PRO A 673 5.67 28.08 -7.76
C PRO A 673 5.66 27.99 -6.22
N PHE A 674 6.57 27.18 -5.65
CA PHE A 674 6.73 27.13 -4.20
C PHE A 674 7.27 28.47 -3.68
N ILE A 675 6.71 28.98 -2.58
CA ILE A 675 7.00 30.32 -2.07
C ILE A 675 7.80 30.18 -0.77
N ASN A 676 9.12 30.37 -0.88
CA ASN A 676 10.02 30.24 0.26
C ASN A 676 9.85 31.37 1.28
N ASN A 677 9.50 32.58 0.83
CA ASN A 677 9.31 33.74 1.71
C ASN A 677 8.07 34.55 1.31
N ILE A 678 7.34 35.04 2.30
CA ILE A 678 6.16 35.89 2.07
C ILE A 678 6.52 37.24 1.41
N THR A 679 7.79 37.65 1.47
CA THR A 679 8.29 38.84 0.78
C THR A 679 8.12 38.77 -0.74
N ASP A 680 8.08 37.57 -1.30
CA ASP A 680 8.01 37.35 -2.76
C ASP A 680 6.61 37.64 -3.33
N VAL A 681 5.62 37.84 -2.46
CA VAL A 681 4.20 37.89 -2.81
C VAL A 681 3.44 39.03 -2.13
N LEU A 682 4.15 40.05 -1.64
CA LEU A 682 3.56 41.16 -0.87
C LEU A 682 2.54 41.98 -1.67
N ASP A 683 2.77 42.13 -2.98
CA ASP A 683 1.90 42.84 -3.92
C ASP A 683 0.63 42.05 -4.30
N ARG A 684 0.66 40.73 -4.10
CA ARG A 684 -0.42 39.81 -4.48
C ARG A 684 -1.56 39.84 -3.45
N LYS A 685 -2.79 39.62 -3.90
CA LYS A 685 -3.98 39.57 -3.03
C LYS A 685 -3.96 38.33 -2.14
N ILE A 686 -3.80 38.51 -0.83
CA ILE A 686 -3.72 37.43 0.16
C ILE A 686 -4.92 37.48 1.11
N GLY A 687 -5.63 36.37 1.27
CA GLY A 687 -6.79 36.27 2.17
C GLY A 687 -6.40 36.00 3.63
N ILE A 688 -7.03 36.72 4.56
CA ILE A 688 -6.99 36.45 6.01
C ILE A 688 -8.39 36.66 6.61
N VAL A 689 -8.78 35.82 7.58
CA VAL A 689 -10.07 35.96 8.27
C VAL A 689 -10.15 37.31 9.00
N LYS A 690 -11.26 38.01 8.81
CA LYS A 690 -11.49 39.32 9.42
C LYS A 690 -11.41 39.24 10.97
N GLY A 691 -10.59 40.10 11.56
CA GLY A 691 -10.44 40.21 13.03
C GLY A 691 -9.47 39.21 13.66
N TYR A 692 -8.70 38.46 12.88
CA TYR A 692 -7.63 37.61 13.41
C TYR A 692 -6.37 38.43 13.70
N ALA A 693 -5.79 38.25 14.90
CA ALA A 693 -4.69 39.06 15.41
C ALA A 693 -3.41 39.03 14.55
N TYR A 694 -3.12 37.91 13.88
CA TYR A 694 -1.93 37.83 13.04
C TYR A 694 -2.02 38.70 11.78
N LYS A 695 -3.20 39.20 11.40
CA LYS A 695 -3.35 40.25 10.36
C LYS A 695 -2.57 41.51 10.73
N GLU A 696 -2.72 41.97 11.98
CA GLU A 696 -2.05 43.17 12.49
C GLU A 696 -0.54 42.94 12.61
N ASN A 697 -0.14 41.78 13.13
CA ASN A 697 1.27 41.39 13.23
C ASN A 697 1.94 41.33 11.85
N LEU A 698 1.26 40.79 10.84
CA LEU A 698 1.76 40.75 9.47
C LEU A 698 1.82 42.13 8.83
N LYS A 699 0.82 43.00 8.99
CA LYS A 699 0.87 44.38 8.50
C LYS A 699 1.97 45.21 9.16
N LYS A 700 2.20 45.00 10.46
CA LYS A 700 3.28 45.69 11.19
C LYS A 700 4.66 45.26 10.69
N LYS A 701 4.84 43.98 10.37
CA LYS A 701 6.10 43.42 9.86
C LYS A 701 6.31 43.70 8.37
N TYR A 702 5.23 43.68 7.58
CA TYR A 702 5.23 43.88 6.13
C TYR A 702 4.16 44.92 5.75
N PRO A 703 4.46 46.24 5.85
CA PRO A 703 3.46 47.29 5.62
C PRO A 703 2.86 47.30 4.20
N SER A 704 3.60 46.80 3.21
CA SER A 704 3.17 46.71 1.81
C SER A 704 2.30 45.49 1.47
N ILE A 705 2.05 44.60 2.43
CA ILE A 705 1.29 43.36 2.16
C ILE A 705 -0.17 43.66 1.80
N ASN A 706 -0.62 43.12 0.67
CA ASN A 706 -1.99 43.27 0.18
C ASN A 706 -2.95 42.21 0.77
N ILE A 707 -3.45 42.48 1.98
CA ILE A 707 -4.39 41.59 2.68
C ILE A 707 -5.85 41.93 2.37
N ILE A 708 -6.61 40.91 1.96
CA ILE A 708 -8.06 40.94 1.74
C ILE A 708 -8.76 40.19 2.88
N ASP A 709 -9.77 40.82 3.48
CA ASP A 709 -10.59 40.19 4.51
C ASP A 709 -11.51 39.11 3.92
N VAL A 710 -11.54 37.95 4.57
CA VAL A 710 -12.46 36.85 4.27
C VAL A 710 -13.31 36.51 5.49
N ALA A 711 -14.47 35.90 5.26
CA ALA A 711 -15.44 35.62 6.33
C ALA A 711 -14.95 34.51 7.28
N ASP A 712 -14.38 33.45 6.72
CA ASP A 712 -13.86 32.28 7.41
C ASP A 712 -12.82 31.56 6.51
N ILE A 713 -12.30 30.43 7.01
CA ILE A 713 -11.27 29.62 6.33
C ILE A 713 -11.78 29.09 4.98
N GLU A 714 -13.06 28.72 4.91
CA GLU A 714 -13.65 28.14 3.71
C GLU A 714 -13.83 29.19 2.61
N ASP A 715 -14.32 30.39 2.95
CA ASP A 715 -14.39 31.53 2.03
C ASP A 715 -12.99 31.90 1.50
N GLY A 716 -11.99 31.90 2.37
CA GLY A 716 -10.60 32.17 2.01
C GLY A 716 -10.04 31.19 0.98
N LEU A 717 -10.09 29.89 1.29
CA LEU A 717 -9.58 28.84 0.40
C LEU A 717 -10.38 28.75 -0.90
N LYS A 718 -11.70 28.93 -0.85
CA LYS A 718 -12.56 28.97 -2.04
C LYS A 718 -12.11 30.07 -3.01
N LYS A 719 -11.89 31.28 -2.50
CA LYS A 719 -11.42 32.41 -3.32
C LYS A 719 -10.03 32.17 -3.92
N VAL A 720 -9.17 31.39 -3.26
CA VAL A 720 -7.88 30.96 -3.84
C VAL A 720 -8.11 29.95 -4.97
N SER A 721 -8.95 28.92 -4.77
CA SER A 721 -9.27 27.94 -5.82
C SER A 721 -9.89 28.61 -7.06
N GLU A 722 -10.80 29.57 -6.84
CA GLU A 722 -11.42 30.37 -7.92
C GLU A 722 -10.47 31.38 -8.57
N GLY A 723 -9.25 31.58 -8.04
CA GLY A 723 -8.27 32.56 -8.55
C GLY A 723 -8.59 34.02 -8.23
N LYS A 724 -9.54 34.30 -7.33
CA LYS A 724 -9.86 35.64 -6.84
C LYS A 724 -8.80 36.16 -5.85
N LEU A 725 -8.13 35.24 -5.15
CA LEU A 725 -6.97 35.49 -4.31
C LEU A 725 -5.78 34.68 -4.82
N PHE A 726 -4.58 35.22 -4.65
CA PHE A 726 -3.35 34.50 -4.96
C PHE A 726 -3.07 33.42 -3.92
N GLY A 727 -3.28 33.75 -2.64
CA GLY A 727 -3.14 32.79 -1.56
C GLY A 727 -3.92 33.14 -0.31
N TYR A 728 -3.96 32.22 0.63
CA TYR A 728 -4.68 32.33 1.91
C TYR A 728 -3.76 31.97 3.08
N ILE A 729 -3.80 32.77 4.15
CA ILE A 729 -2.94 32.63 5.32
C ILE A 729 -3.74 32.23 6.56
N ASP A 730 -3.39 31.08 7.13
CA ASP A 730 -3.86 30.63 8.44
C ASP A 730 -2.91 29.55 8.98
N THR A 731 -3.28 28.96 10.09
CA THR A 731 -2.55 27.91 10.79
C THR A 731 -2.54 26.60 10.02
N LEU A 732 -1.40 25.92 10.02
CA LEU A 732 -1.19 24.65 9.31
C LEU A 732 -2.28 23.59 9.61
N PRO A 733 -2.65 23.30 10.87
CA PRO A 733 -3.69 22.31 11.15
C PRO A 733 -5.06 22.66 10.56
N ALA A 734 -5.45 23.94 10.59
CA ALA A 734 -6.75 24.37 10.11
C ALA A 734 -6.84 24.37 8.57
N VAL A 735 -5.78 24.87 7.91
CA VAL A 735 -5.70 24.84 6.45
C VAL A 735 -5.55 23.41 5.94
N GLY A 736 -4.66 22.61 6.55
CA GLY A 736 -4.43 21.22 6.17
C GLY A 736 -5.70 20.39 6.23
N LEU A 737 -6.45 20.49 7.34
CA LEU A 737 -7.74 19.80 7.49
C LEU A 737 -8.75 20.23 6.41
N THR A 738 -8.84 21.52 6.11
CA THR A 738 -9.83 22.05 5.16
C THR A 738 -9.47 21.71 3.71
N ILE A 739 -8.20 21.82 3.33
CA ILE A 739 -7.71 21.39 2.00
C ILE A 739 -7.96 19.89 1.82
N GLN A 740 -7.60 19.06 2.81
CA GLN A 740 -7.82 17.62 2.74
C GLN A 740 -9.31 17.24 2.64
N LYS A 741 -10.23 18.03 3.21
CA LYS A 741 -11.67 17.71 3.12
C LYS A 741 -12.32 18.18 1.83
N LYS A 742 -11.90 19.32 1.28
CA LYS A 742 -12.68 20.04 0.26
C LYS A 742 -11.91 20.44 -0.99
N TYR A 743 -10.58 20.52 -0.95
CA TYR A 743 -9.75 21.10 -2.02
C TYR A 743 -8.55 20.21 -2.40
N ILE A 744 -8.66 18.89 -2.22
CA ILE A 744 -7.63 17.93 -2.62
C ILE A 744 -7.36 18.08 -4.12
N GLY A 745 -6.08 18.25 -4.48
CA GLY A 745 -5.65 18.36 -5.88
C GLY A 745 -5.83 19.74 -6.51
N GLU A 746 -6.51 20.67 -5.84
CA GLU A 746 -6.70 22.05 -6.31
C GLU A 746 -5.72 23.01 -5.66
N LEU A 747 -5.54 22.87 -4.34
CA LEU A 747 -4.74 23.77 -3.52
C LEU A 747 -3.56 23.03 -2.89
N LYS A 748 -2.48 23.77 -2.61
CA LYS A 748 -1.30 23.29 -1.89
C LYS A 748 -0.86 24.28 -0.83
N ILE A 749 -0.02 23.79 0.08
CA ILE A 749 0.66 24.59 1.09
C ILE A 749 2.05 24.92 0.53
N THR A 750 2.37 26.21 0.38
CA THR A 750 3.57 26.67 -0.35
C THR A 750 4.72 27.12 0.53
N GLY A 751 4.55 27.14 1.84
CA GLY A 751 5.60 27.50 2.79
C GLY A 751 5.06 27.96 4.15
N THR A 752 5.92 27.88 5.16
CA THR A 752 5.67 28.46 6.49
C THR A 752 6.02 29.94 6.48
N ILE A 753 5.11 30.77 6.96
CA ILE A 753 5.37 32.16 7.24
C ILE A 753 6.00 32.15 8.63
N ASN A 754 7.30 32.47 8.74
CA ASN A 754 8.13 32.43 9.96
C ASN A 754 7.55 33.28 11.11
N ASN A 755 6.45 32.82 11.69
CA ASN A 755 5.67 33.44 12.74
C ASN A 755 4.66 32.41 13.24
N ASP A 756 5.10 31.54 14.15
CA ASP A 756 4.19 30.60 14.80
C ASP A 756 3.09 31.38 15.53
N SER A 757 1.83 31.01 15.30
CA SER A 757 0.71 31.47 16.09
C SER A 757 0.77 30.77 17.44
N ILE A 758 1.08 31.54 18.48
CA ILE A 758 1.11 31.02 19.85
C ILE A 758 -0.13 31.50 20.58
N PHE A 759 -0.93 30.56 21.07
CA PHE A 759 -2.20 30.81 21.69
C PHE A 759 -2.14 30.67 23.21
N SER A 760 -2.91 31.53 23.87
CA SER A 760 -3.14 31.56 25.31
C SER A 760 -4.64 31.50 25.60
N ILE A 761 -4.99 31.16 26.83
CA ILE A 761 -6.34 31.41 27.37
C ILE A 761 -6.41 32.90 27.73
N ALA A 762 -7.45 33.58 27.30
CA ALA A 762 -7.72 34.96 27.71
C ALA A 762 -8.81 34.96 28.78
N THR A 763 -8.46 35.32 30.01
CA THR A 763 -9.41 35.50 31.11
C THR A 763 -9.76 36.96 31.25
N ARG A 764 -10.90 37.30 31.84
CA ARG A 764 -11.21 38.68 32.21
C ARG A 764 -10.12 39.28 33.13
N ASN A 765 -9.78 40.55 32.92
CA ASN A 765 -8.69 41.22 33.64
C ASN A 765 -9.08 41.74 35.04
N ASP A 766 -10.37 41.80 35.35
CA ASP A 766 -10.92 42.14 36.67
C ASP A 766 -10.95 40.94 37.64
N GLU A 767 -10.57 39.73 37.18
CA GLU A 767 -10.41 38.54 38.03
C GLU A 767 -9.03 37.89 37.81
N PRO A 768 -7.93 38.50 38.31
CA PRO A 768 -6.57 38.00 38.10
C PRO A 768 -6.34 36.60 38.66
N LEU A 769 -7.03 36.25 39.76
CA LEU A 769 -6.91 34.93 40.39
C LEU A 769 -7.41 33.80 39.47
N LEU A 770 -8.36 34.08 38.58
CA LEU A 770 -8.79 33.14 37.54
C LEU A 770 -7.65 32.85 36.56
N ASN A 771 -6.90 33.88 36.19
CA ASN A 771 -5.75 33.73 35.30
C ASN A 771 -4.67 32.86 35.93
N ASP A 772 -4.35 33.11 37.21
CA ASP A 772 -3.37 32.33 37.96
C ASP A 772 -3.75 30.85 38.06
N ILE A 773 -5.04 30.57 38.28
CA ILE A 773 -5.56 29.19 38.30
C ILE A 773 -5.31 28.50 36.95
N PHE A 774 -5.63 29.16 35.83
CA PHE A 774 -5.40 28.57 34.50
C PHE A 774 -3.91 28.46 34.15
N ASN A 775 -3.05 29.35 34.65
CA ASN A 775 -1.58 29.21 34.55
C ASN A 775 -1.07 27.97 35.27
N ILE A 776 -1.55 27.72 36.50
CA ILE A 776 -1.22 26.51 37.26
C ILE A 776 -1.71 25.28 36.50
N LEU A 777 -2.94 25.30 36.01
CA LEU A 777 -3.52 24.18 35.27
C LEU A 777 -2.71 23.85 34.02
N ILE A 778 -2.40 24.84 33.19
CA ILE A 778 -1.58 24.66 31.98
C ILE A 778 -0.20 24.10 32.33
N LYS A 779 0.46 24.65 33.36
CA LYS A 779 1.81 24.23 33.78
C LYS A 779 1.86 22.79 34.30
N ASN A 780 0.74 22.28 34.83
CA ASN A 780 0.65 20.92 35.40
C ASN A 780 0.13 19.87 34.41
N ILE A 781 -0.14 20.23 33.14
CA ILE A 781 -0.47 19.22 32.12
C ILE A 781 0.78 18.41 31.80
N PRO A 782 0.76 17.07 31.94
CA PRO A 782 1.85 16.22 31.47
C PRO A 782 2.08 16.41 29.97
N VAL A 783 3.35 16.41 29.54
CA VAL A 783 3.71 16.59 28.12
C VAL A 783 3.02 15.52 27.26
N GLU A 784 2.94 14.29 27.75
CA GLU A 784 2.28 13.17 27.07
C GLU A 784 0.78 13.41 26.86
N GLU A 785 0.13 14.06 27.82
CA GLU A 785 -1.30 14.36 27.75
C GLU A 785 -1.58 15.52 26.78
N SER A 786 -0.75 16.56 26.82
CA SER A 786 -0.75 17.66 25.85
C SER A 786 -0.59 17.13 24.42
N ASP A 787 0.40 16.26 24.20
CA ASP A 787 0.66 15.62 22.91
C ASP A 787 -0.49 14.72 22.48
N ARG A 788 -1.07 13.94 23.40
CA ARG A 788 -2.26 13.10 23.13
C ARG A 788 -3.44 13.94 22.66
N ILE A 789 -3.70 15.07 23.32
CA ILE A 789 -4.79 16.00 22.98
C ILE A 789 -4.57 16.58 21.59
N LEU A 790 -3.38 17.11 21.31
CA LEU A 790 -3.06 17.73 20.02
C LEU A 790 -3.11 16.69 18.89
N ASN A 791 -2.46 15.55 19.06
CA ASN A 791 -2.40 14.52 18.02
C ASN A 791 -3.77 13.95 17.69
N LYS A 792 -4.68 13.82 18.65
CA LYS A 792 -6.06 13.32 18.41
C LYS A 792 -6.80 14.10 17.32
N TRP A 793 -6.58 15.42 17.24
CA TRP A 793 -7.31 16.30 16.33
C TRP A 793 -6.50 16.73 15.11
N ILE A 794 -5.16 16.74 15.23
CA ILE A 794 -4.25 17.07 14.12
C ILE A 794 -4.02 15.85 13.20
N SER A 795 -4.08 14.63 13.74
CA SER A 795 -4.05 13.42 12.91
C SER A 795 -5.43 13.20 12.27
N VAL A 796 -5.55 13.56 11.00
CA VAL A 796 -6.76 13.34 10.21
C VAL A 796 -6.96 11.83 10.05
N LYS A 797 -7.89 11.27 10.84
CA LYS A 797 -8.46 9.95 10.57
C LYS A 797 -9.52 10.13 9.50
N TYR A 798 -9.32 9.46 8.38
CA TYR A 798 -10.28 9.38 7.30
C TYR A 798 -11.54 8.66 7.82
N GLN A 799 -12.59 9.43 8.11
CA GLN A 799 -13.95 8.90 8.20
C GLN A 799 -14.63 9.31 6.91
N GLU A 800 -14.78 8.37 5.99
CA GLU A 800 -15.62 8.59 4.81
C GLU A 800 -17.04 8.89 5.29
N GLU A 801 -17.47 10.15 5.17
CA GLU A 801 -18.90 10.44 5.10
C GLU A 801 -19.36 9.91 3.75
N ILE A 802 -19.90 8.70 3.77
CA ILE A 802 -20.44 8.02 2.60
C ILE A 802 -21.53 8.91 1.99
N ASP A 803 -21.29 9.41 0.78
CA ASP A 803 -22.29 10.15 0.01
C ASP A 803 -23.35 9.18 -0.52
N TYR A 804 -24.36 8.93 0.31
CA TYR A 804 -25.47 8.01 0.00
C TYR A 804 -26.22 8.37 -1.28
N LYS A 805 -26.16 9.62 -1.76
CA LYS A 805 -26.77 9.99 -3.05
C LYS A 805 -25.99 9.44 -4.24
N LYS A 806 -24.66 9.48 -4.21
CA LYS A 806 -23.81 8.85 -5.24
C LYS A 806 -23.88 7.33 -5.21
N ILE A 807 -23.96 6.74 -4.02
CA ILE A 807 -24.19 5.30 -3.91
C ILE A 807 -25.54 4.91 -4.48
N LEU A 808 -26.60 5.68 -4.21
CA LEU A 808 -27.92 5.39 -4.74
C LEU A 808 -27.96 5.51 -6.26
N SER A 809 -27.32 6.53 -6.85
CA SER A 809 -27.25 6.67 -8.31
C SER A 809 -26.42 5.56 -8.97
N LEU A 810 -25.28 5.18 -8.38
CA LEU A 810 -24.48 4.05 -8.85
C LEU A 810 -25.20 2.72 -8.68
N SER A 811 -25.97 2.54 -7.60
CA SER A 811 -26.79 1.35 -7.36
C SER A 811 -27.90 1.22 -8.38
N ILE A 812 -28.52 2.32 -8.81
CA ILE A 812 -29.53 2.31 -9.88
C ILE A 812 -28.90 1.94 -11.22
N ILE A 813 -27.73 2.49 -11.55
CA ILE A 813 -26.98 2.14 -12.78
C ILE A 813 -26.58 0.66 -12.73
N PHE A 814 -26.09 0.18 -11.59
CA PHE A 814 -25.73 -1.21 -11.40
C PHE A 814 -26.96 -2.12 -11.55
N LEU A 815 -28.11 -1.74 -10.99
CA LEU A 815 -29.37 -2.49 -11.14
C LEU A 815 -29.84 -2.55 -12.59
N LEU A 816 -29.70 -1.44 -13.34
CA LEU A 816 -29.98 -1.37 -14.78
C LEU A 816 -29.05 -2.28 -15.58
N ILE A 817 -27.75 -2.26 -15.29
CA ILE A 817 -26.77 -3.17 -15.90
C ILE A 817 -27.13 -4.63 -15.57
N LEU A 818 -27.49 -4.92 -14.31
CA LEU A 818 -27.89 -6.25 -13.88
C LEU A 818 -29.15 -6.73 -14.58
N LEU A 819 -30.15 -5.86 -14.76
CA LEU A 819 -31.36 -6.12 -15.53
C LEU A 819 -31.05 -6.37 -17.01
N ILE A 820 -30.14 -5.59 -17.62
CA ILE A 820 -29.69 -5.79 -19.00
C ILE A 820 -28.96 -7.13 -19.15
N VAL A 821 -28.08 -7.47 -18.20
CA VAL A 821 -27.36 -8.75 -18.17
C VAL A 821 -28.32 -9.92 -17.97
N MET A 822 -29.28 -9.81 -17.06
CA MET A 822 -30.32 -10.82 -16.85
C MET A 822 -31.21 -10.98 -18.09
N TYR A 823 -31.60 -9.89 -18.73
CA TYR A 823 -32.36 -9.89 -19.98
C TYR A 823 -31.56 -10.57 -21.10
N LYS A 824 -30.29 -10.19 -21.30
CA LYS A 824 -29.40 -10.83 -22.28
C LYS A 824 -29.18 -12.31 -21.98
N ASN A 825 -28.98 -12.69 -20.72
CA ASN A 825 -28.81 -14.08 -20.34
C ASN A 825 -30.07 -14.92 -20.60
N ASN A 826 -31.26 -14.36 -20.38
CA ASN A 826 -32.52 -15.02 -20.72
C ASN A 826 -32.72 -15.11 -22.24
N ALA A 827 -32.33 -14.08 -23.00
CA ALA A 827 -32.35 -14.11 -24.46
C ALA A 827 -31.38 -15.16 -25.02
N ILE A 828 -30.16 -15.22 -24.50
CA ILE A 828 -29.13 -16.23 -24.88
C ILE A 828 -29.63 -17.64 -24.54
N LYS A 829 -30.22 -17.86 -23.36
CA LYS A 829 -30.82 -19.18 -23.03
C LYS A 829 -31.93 -19.57 -24.01
N LYS A 830 -32.80 -18.63 -24.41
CA LYS A 830 -33.83 -18.87 -25.43
C LYS A 830 -33.22 -19.18 -26.80
N ILE A 831 -32.18 -18.46 -27.21
CA ILE A 831 -31.46 -18.69 -28.47
C ILE A 831 -30.78 -20.05 -28.46
N ASN A 832 -30.06 -20.42 -27.39
CA ASN A 832 -29.40 -21.72 -27.25
C ASN A 832 -30.39 -22.88 -27.27
N LYS A 833 -31.57 -22.72 -26.66
CA LYS A 833 -32.63 -23.73 -26.72
C LYS A 833 -33.19 -23.89 -28.13
N LYS A 834 -33.38 -22.79 -28.88
CA LYS A 834 -33.76 -22.84 -30.30
C LYS A 834 -32.66 -23.49 -31.15
N MET A 835 -31.39 -23.16 -30.90
CA MET A 835 -30.25 -23.69 -31.64
C MET A 835 -30.07 -25.20 -31.43
N LYS A 836 -30.24 -25.70 -30.19
CA LYS A 836 -30.28 -27.15 -29.92
C LYS A 836 -31.42 -27.85 -30.66
N LYS A 837 -32.60 -27.22 -30.75
CA LYS A 837 -33.73 -27.75 -31.51
C LYS A 837 -33.43 -27.81 -33.01
N TYR A 838 -32.79 -26.78 -33.58
CA TYR A 838 -32.39 -26.79 -34.99
C TYR A 838 -31.30 -27.83 -35.30
N ILE A 839 -30.31 -28.00 -34.43
CA ILE A 839 -29.27 -29.03 -34.60
C ILE A 839 -29.90 -30.44 -34.57
N ALA A 840 -30.82 -30.71 -33.64
CA ALA A 840 -31.53 -31.99 -33.59
C ALA A 840 -32.36 -32.24 -34.87
N LEU A 841 -33.03 -31.22 -35.40
CA LEU A 841 -33.78 -31.33 -36.65
C LEU A 841 -32.87 -31.66 -37.85
N VAL A 842 -31.67 -31.07 -37.91
CA VAL A 842 -30.67 -31.38 -38.95
C VAL A 842 -30.16 -32.81 -38.80
N ASP A 843 -29.85 -33.24 -37.57
CA ASP A 843 -29.35 -34.59 -37.30
C ASP A 843 -30.37 -35.68 -37.65
N GLU A 844 -31.66 -35.43 -37.41
CA GLU A 844 -32.74 -36.39 -37.69
C GLU A 844 -33.20 -36.42 -39.15
N ASN A 845 -33.18 -35.29 -39.88
CA ASN A 845 -33.83 -35.20 -41.19
C ASN A 845 -32.87 -35.02 -42.37
N ILE A 846 -31.60 -34.66 -42.13
CA ILE A 846 -30.62 -34.40 -43.18
C ILE A 846 -29.55 -35.50 -43.16
N ILE A 847 -29.44 -36.23 -44.25
CA ILE A 847 -28.39 -37.25 -44.44
C ILE A 847 -27.06 -36.50 -44.58
N SER A 848 -26.21 -36.59 -43.55
CA SER A 848 -24.93 -35.88 -43.53
C SER A 848 -23.83 -36.68 -42.84
N SER A 849 -22.61 -36.44 -43.27
CA SER A 849 -21.42 -36.98 -42.62
C SER A 849 -20.25 -36.01 -42.73
N SER A 850 -19.36 -36.04 -41.75
CA SER A 850 -18.08 -35.35 -41.77
C SER A 850 -16.94 -36.36 -41.72
N THR A 851 -15.83 -36.02 -42.34
CA THR A 851 -14.64 -36.85 -42.45
C THR A 851 -13.38 -36.07 -42.10
N ASP A 852 -12.31 -36.77 -41.76
CA ASP A 852 -10.96 -36.21 -41.76
C ASP A 852 -10.43 -36.02 -43.20
N ILE A 853 -9.20 -35.51 -43.33
CA ILE A 853 -8.55 -35.30 -44.64
C ILE A 853 -8.30 -36.59 -45.44
N HIS A 854 -8.41 -37.77 -44.82
CA HIS A 854 -8.22 -39.08 -45.44
C HIS A 854 -9.56 -39.75 -45.79
N GLY A 855 -10.69 -39.09 -45.54
CA GLY A 855 -12.02 -39.63 -45.81
C GLY A 855 -12.50 -40.62 -44.75
N ASN A 856 -11.89 -40.66 -43.57
CA ASN A 856 -12.41 -41.43 -42.43
C ASN A 856 -13.51 -40.63 -41.75
N ILE A 857 -14.65 -41.27 -41.51
CA ILE A 857 -15.84 -40.64 -40.98
C ILE A 857 -15.62 -40.22 -39.52
N THR A 858 -15.75 -38.93 -39.23
CA THR A 858 -15.60 -38.34 -37.89
C THR A 858 -16.94 -37.97 -37.24
N ALA A 859 -17.98 -37.76 -38.05
CA ALA A 859 -19.35 -37.56 -37.57
C ALA A 859 -20.36 -38.03 -38.62
N VAL A 860 -21.52 -38.51 -38.16
CA VAL A 860 -22.67 -38.87 -39.01
C VAL A 860 -23.95 -38.43 -38.33
N SER A 861 -24.93 -38.05 -39.15
CA SER A 861 -26.28 -37.77 -38.70
C SER A 861 -27.08 -39.06 -38.47
N LYS A 862 -28.16 -38.96 -37.70
CA LYS A 862 -29.09 -40.06 -37.50
C LYS A 862 -29.73 -40.50 -38.83
N ALA A 863 -30.13 -39.55 -39.67
CA ALA A 863 -30.66 -39.84 -41.01
C ALA A 863 -29.68 -40.66 -41.88
N PHE A 864 -28.36 -40.42 -41.76
CA PHE A 864 -27.36 -41.21 -42.47
C PHE A 864 -27.31 -42.67 -41.96
N CYS A 865 -27.42 -42.87 -40.65
CA CYS A 865 -27.48 -44.20 -40.05
C CYS A 865 -28.74 -44.96 -40.54
N GLU A 866 -29.89 -44.29 -40.51
CA GLU A 866 -31.18 -44.86 -40.92
C GLU A 866 -31.20 -45.29 -42.40
N ILE A 867 -30.74 -44.45 -43.34
CA ILE A 867 -30.76 -44.81 -44.77
C ILE A 867 -29.71 -45.87 -45.15
N SER A 868 -28.54 -45.84 -44.51
CA SER A 868 -27.45 -46.78 -44.80
C SER A 868 -27.61 -48.13 -44.09
N GLY A 869 -28.39 -48.17 -43.00
CA GLY A 869 -28.58 -49.35 -42.15
C GLY A 869 -27.39 -49.67 -41.24
N TYR A 870 -26.40 -48.78 -41.15
CA TYR A 870 -25.27 -48.91 -40.23
C TYR A 870 -25.51 -48.11 -38.96
N GLU A 871 -25.08 -48.66 -37.83
CA GLU A 871 -25.08 -47.94 -36.57
C GLU A 871 -23.95 -46.91 -36.52
N LYS A 872 -24.16 -45.83 -35.76
CA LYS A 872 -23.19 -44.72 -35.68
C LYS A 872 -21.78 -45.18 -35.33
N TYR A 873 -21.63 -46.10 -34.37
CA TYR A 873 -20.33 -46.62 -33.94
C TYR A 873 -19.63 -47.49 -35.00
N GLU A 874 -20.39 -48.06 -35.95
CA GLU A 874 -19.83 -48.85 -37.05
C GLU A 874 -19.26 -47.97 -38.16
N LEU A 875 -19.80 -46.76 -38.31
CA LEU A 875 -19.39 -45.78 -39.31
C LEU A 875 -18.21 -44.93 -38.83
N LEU A 876 -18.20 -44.54 -37.55
CA LEU A 876 -17.13 -43.69 -37.00
C LEU A 876 -15.75 -44.35 -37.13
N GLY A 877 -14.78 -43.58 -37.64
CA GLY A 877 -13.42 -44.02 -37.90
C GLY A 877 -13.24 -44.91 -39.13
N LYS A 878 -14.32 -45.34 -39.80
CA LYS A 878 -14.23 -46.09 -41.06
C LYS A 878 -14.10 -45.15 -42.24
N ASN A 879 -13.43 -45.62 -43.28
CA ASN A 879 -13.34 -44.89 -44.53
C ASN A 879 -14.69 -44.88 -45.24
N HIS A 880 -15.05 -43.75 -45.84
CA HIS A 880 -16.35 -43.56 -46.50
C HIS A 880 -16.62 -44.55 -47.66
N ASN A 881 -15.61 -45.27 -48.13
CA ASN A 881 -15.76 -46.38 -49.07
C ASN A 881 -16.65 -47.54 -48.56
N ILE A 882 -16.94 -47.63 -47.24
CA ILE A 882 -17.80 -48.68 -46.66
C ILE A 882 -19.21 -48.76 -47.28
N ILE A 883 -19.75 -47.63 -47.78
CA ILE A 883 -21.07 -47.59 -48.44
C ILE A 883 -20.97 -47.46 -49.97
N ARG A 884 -19.79 -47.60 -50.57
CA ARG A 884 -19.62 -47.44 -52.02
C ARG A 884 -20.26 -48.60 -52.78
N HIS A 885 -21.06 -48.30 -53.80
CA HIS A 885 -21.57 -49.31 -54.73
C HIS A 885 -20.57 -49.56 -55.89
N PRO A 886 -20.38 -50.81 -56.35
CA PRO A 886 -19.48 -51.13 -57.47
C PRO A 886 -19.82 -50.46 -58.81
N ASP A 887 -21.11 -50.25 -59.08
CA ASP A 887 -21.62 -49.68 -60.35
C ASP A 887 -21.16 -48.24 -60.64
N ILE A 888 -20.64 -47.50 -59.65
CA ILE A 888 -20.14 -46.14 -59.89
C ILE A 888 -18.67 -46.21 -60.31
N SER A 889 -18.40 -45.64 -61.49
CA SER A 889 -17.08 -45.68 -62.14
C SER A 889 -15.99 -45.05 -61.26
N LYS A 890 -14.74 -45.46 -61.50
CA LYS A 890 -13.58 -44.96 -60.72
C LYS A 890 -13.28 -43.49 -61.04
N GLU A 891 -13.67 -43.04 -62.21
CA GLU A 891 -13.47 -41.68 -62.73
C GLU A 891 -14.23 -40.65 -61.88
N VAL A 892 -15.48 -40.94 -61.49
CA VAL A 892 -16.31 -40.06 -60.65
C VAL A 892 -15.65 -39.80 -59.29
N PHE A 893 -15.07 -40.83 -58.67
CA PHE A 893 -14.38 -40.66 -57.38
C PHE A 893 -13.03 -39.94 -57.53
N LYS A 894 -12.35 -40.08 -58.68
CA LYS A 894 -11.12 -39.33 -58.96
C LYS A 894 -11.40 -37.85 -59.09
N GLU A 895 -12.47 -37.48 -59.79
CA GLU A 895 -12.94 -36.10 -59.89
C GLU A 895 -13.32 -35.53 -58.52
N LEU A 896 -14.13 -36.27 -57.75
CA LEU A 896 -14.52 -35.91 -56.38
C LEU A 896 -13.31 -35.56 -55.51
N TRP A 897 -12.30 -36.44 -55.45
CA TRP A 897 -11.13 -36.22 -54.61
C TRP A 897 -10.27 -35.04 -55.07
N ASN A 898 -10.13 -34.82 -56.39
CA ASN A 898 -9.41 -33.67 -56.93
C ASN A 898 -10.07 -32.34 -56.52
N ASP A 899 -11.40 -32.26 -56.58
CA ASP A 899 -12.12 -31.04 -56.22
C ASP A 899 -12.02 -30.75 -54.73
N ILE A 900 -12.39 -31.70 -53.87
CA ILE A 900 -12.44 -31.42 -52.43
C ILE A 900 -11.06 -31.19 -51.82
N SER A 901 -10.02 -31.88 -52.29
CA SER A 901 -8.65 -31.67 -51.81
C SER A 901 -8.04 -30.35 -52.27
N SER A 902 -8.51 -29.78 -53.38
CA SER A 902 -8.12 -28.44 -53.85
C SER A 902 -8.92 -27.29 -53.21
N GLY A 903 -9.82 -27.60 -52.27
CA GLY A 903 -10.63 -26.61 -51.55
C GLY A 903 -11.96 -26.26 -52.25
N LYS A 904 -12.33 -26.98 -53.31
CA LYS A 904 -13.60 -26.80 -54.03
C LYS A 904 -14.72 -27.67 -53.45
N THR A 905 -15.96 -27.26 -53.67
CA THR A 905 -17.13 -28.08 -53.37
C THR A 905 -17.44 -28.99 -54.55
N TRP A 906 -17.54 -30.29 -54.31
CA TRP A 906 -17.95 -31.27 -55.30
C TRP A 906 -19.45 -31.58 -55.19
N LYS A 907 -20.12 -31.81 -56.32
CA LYS A 907 -21.54 -32.20 -56.39
C LYS A 907 -21.74 -33.32 -57.38
N GLY A 908 -22.59 -34.30 -57.07
CA GLY A 908 -22.95 -35.35 -58.00
C GLY A 908 -23.90 -36.40 -57.43
N GLU A 909 -24.44 -37.24 -58.31
CA GLU A 909 -25.29 -38.37 -57.94
C GLU A 909 -24.44 -39.63 -57.69
N LEU A 910 -24.61 -40.27 -56.53
CA LEU A 910 -23.90 -41.50 -56.15
C LEU A 910 -24.87 -42.61 -55.78
N LYS A 911 -24.60 -43.81 -56.29
CA LYS A 911 -25.23 -45.06 -55.82
C LYS A 911 -24.42 -45.61 -54.65
N ASN A 912 -25.07 -45.80 -53.51
CA ASN A 912 -24.47 -46.36 -52.30
C ASN A 912 -25.10 -47.70 -51.94
N LYS A 913 -24.35 -48.53 -51.23
CA LYS A 913 -24.76 -49.83 -50.73
C LYS A 913 -25.13 -49.75 -49.24
N LYS A 914 -26.26 -50.33 -48.87
CA LYS A 914 -26.73 -50.51 -47.50
C LYS A 914 -26.02 -51.69 -46.83
N LYS A 915 -26.06 -51.75 -45.50
CA LYS A 915 -25.49 -52.87 -44.71
C LYS A 915 -26.07 -54.24 -45.10
N ASN A 916 -27.36 -54.31 -45.43
CA ASN A 916 -28.07 -55.54 -45.78
C ASN A 916 -27.81 -56.04 -47.22
N GLY A 917 -27.12 -55.26 -48.07
CA GLY A 917 -26.85 -55.62 -49.46
C GLY A 917 -27.60 -54.78 -50.50
N ASP A 918 -28.71 -54.13 -50.12
CA ASP A 918 -29.50 -53.27 -51.00
C ASP A 918 -28.74 -51.98 -51.36
N TYR A 919 -29.31 -51.16 -52.24
CA TYR A 919 -28.74 -49.88 -52.64
C TYR A 919 -29.70 -48.70 -52.46
N TYR A 920 -29.14 -47.50 -52.49
CA TYR A 920 -29.86 -46.24 -52.53
C TYR A 920 -29.07 -45.21 -53.33
N TRP A 921 -29.78 -44.30 -53.98
CA TRP A 921 -29.19 -43.19 -54.72
C TRP A 921 -29.24 -41.92 -53.91
N VAL A 922 -28.15 -41.17 -53.90
CA VAL A 922 -28.09 -39.85 -53.29
C VAL A 922 -27.59 -38.81 -54.28
N ASP A 923 -28.21 -37.64 -54.29
CA ASP A 923 -27.56 -36.43 -54.77
C ASP A 923 -26.75 -35.85 -53.60
N VAL A 924 -25.45 -35.68 -53.79
CA VAL A 924 -24.52 -35.33 -52.70
C VAL A 924 -23.72 -34.08 -53.04
N THR A 925 -23.59 -33.21 -52.04
CA THR A 925 -22.66 -32.07 -52.03
C THR A 925 -21.60 -32.29 -50.97
N ILE A 926 -20.32 -32.17 -51.31
CA ILE A 926 -19.18 -32.35 -50.40
C ILE A 926 -18.31 -31.09 -50.40
N SER A 927 -18.07 -30.52 -49.22
CA SER A 927 -17.31 -29.27 -49.05
C SER A 927 -16.17 -29.43 -48.01
N PRO A 928 -15.02 -28.75 -48.19
CA PRO A 928 -13.94 -28.75 -47.23
C PRO A 928 -14.29 -27.98 -45.94
N ILE A 929 -13.77 -28.46 -44.82
CA ILE A 929 -13.82 -27.83 -43.50
C ILE A 929 -12.45 -27.22 -43.23
N TYR A 930 -12.41 -25.95 -42.80
CA TYR A 930 -11.18 -25.21 -42.53
C TYR A 930 -10.97 -24.97 -41.03
N ASP A 931 -9.71 -24.93 -40.60
CA ASP A 931 -9.33 -24.38 -39.29
C ASP A 931 -9.20 -22.84 -39.31
N GLU A 932 -8.88 -22.24 -38.15
CA GLU A 932 -8.67 -20.79 -38.01
C GLU A 932 -7.54 -20.23 -38.89
N ARG A 933 -6.64 -21.09 -39.40
CA ARG A 933 -5.53 -20.74 -40.28
C ARG A 933 -5.84 -21.01 -41.76
N LYS A 934 -7.11 -21.29 -42.10
CA LYS A 934 -7.58 -21.65 -43.46
C LYS A 934 -6.95 -22.93 -44.02
N LYS A 935 -6.50 -23.85 -43.17
CA LYS A 935 -6.04 -25.18 -43.59
C LYS A 935 -7.22 -26.15 -43.60
N ILE A 936 -7.33 -26.97 -44.66
CA ILE A 936 -8.36 -28.01 -44.73
C ILE A 936 -8.07 -29.08 -43.66
N ILE A 937 -9.03 -29.31 -42.77
CA ILE A 937 -8.96 -30.30 -41.69
C ILE A 937 -9.89 -31.50 -41.89
N GLY A 938 -10.75 -31.44 -42.91
CA GLY A 938 -11.69 -32.51 -43.23
C GLY A 938 -12.72 -32.09 -44.26
N TYR A 939 -13.73 -32.92 -44.48
CA TYR A 939 -14.80 -32.67 -45.45
C TYR A 939 -16.16 -32.94 -44.82
N THR A 940 -17.17 -32.12 -45.13
CA THR A 940 -18.56 -32.36 -44.76
C THR A 940 -19.39 -32.64 -45.99
N SER A 941 -20.34 -33.57 -45.89
CA SER A 941 -21.24 -33.94 -46.97
C SER A 941 -22.69 -33.80 -46.55
N LEU A 942 -23.51 -33.29 -47.47
CA LEU A 942 -24.96 -33.23 -47.40
C LEU A 942 -25.53 -34.05 -48.55
N ARG A 943 -26.55 -34.88 -48.26
CA ARG A 943 -27.12 -35.84 -49.21
C ARG A 943 -28.63 -35.74 -49.23
N GLN A 944 -29.21 -35.85 -50.40
CA GLN A 944 -30.64 -36.03 -50.61
C GLN A 944 -30.88 -37.39 -51.24
N ASP A 945 -31.81 -38.18 -50.68
CA ASP A 945 -32.23 -39.44 -51.28
C ASP A 945 -33.01 -39.17 -52.57
N ILE A 946 -32.55 -39.75 -53.68
CA ILE A 946 -33.16 -39.65 -55.01
C ILE A 946 -33.51 -41.03 -55.58
N THR A 947 -33.55 -42.07 -54.74
CA THR A 947 -33.78 -43.46 -55.17
C THR A 947 -35.10 -43.60 -55.95
N ASN A 948 -36.19 -43.02 -55.45
CA ASN A 948 -37.50 -43.07 -56.11
C ASN A 948 -37.51 -42.36 -57.48
N LYS A 949 -36.76 -41.26 -57.62
CA LYS A 949 -36.62 -40.55 -58.90
C LYS A 949 -35.98 -41.45 -59.96
N LYS A 950 -34.93 -42.19 -59.59
CA LYS A 950 -34.24 -43.11 -60.51
C LYS A 950 -35.09 -44.32 -60.92
N VAL A 951 -35.90 -44.84 -60.02
CA VAL A 951 -36.84 -45.94 -60.35
C VAL A 951 -37.92 -45.49 -61.34
N ILE A 952 -38.41 -44.24 -61.21
CA ILE A 952 -39.42 -43.67 -62.13
C ILE A 952 -38.84 -43.44 -63.54
N GLU A 953 -37.57 -43.05 -63.64
CA GLU A 953 -36.87 -42.87 -64.94
C GLU A 953 -36.85 -44.16 -65.77
N GLU A 954 -36.65 -45.34 -65.16
CA GLU A 954 -36.65 -46.64 -65.86
C GLU A 954 -38.04 -47.10 -66.35
N ILE A 955 -39.10 -46.81 -65.60
CA ILE A 955 -40.48 -47.24 -65.95
C ILE A 955 -41.03 -46.41 -67.13
N SER A 956 -40.55 -45.18 -67.33
CA SER A 956 -41.07 -44.25 -68.35
C SER A 956 -40.73 -44.64 -69.81
N ILE A 957 -39.72 -45.50 -70.03
CA ILE A 957 -39.19 -45.81 -71.37
C ILE A 957 -39.66 -47.16 -71.96
N LYS A 958 -40.31 -48.01 -71.16
CA LYS A 958 -40.80 -49.34 -71.60
C LYS A 958 -42.32 -49.38 -71.74
N ASP A 959 -42.81 -50.29 -72.58
CA ASP A 959 -44.24 -50.61 -72.71
C ASP A 959 -44.70 -51.51 -71.57
N ALA A 960 -45.84 -51.19 -70.96
CA ALA A 960 -46.31 -51.84 -69.75
C ALA A 960 -46.72 -53.31 -69.94
N LEU A 961 -47.15 -53.70 -71.15
CA LEU A 961 -47.56 -55.08 -71.45
C LEU A 961 -46.39 -55.93 -71.93
N THR A 962 -45.61 -55.39 -72.86
CA THR A 962 -44.61 -56.17 -73.61
C THR A 962 -43.18 -56.02 -73.09
N ASN A 963 -42.92 -55.06 -72.19
CA ASN A 963 -41.62 -54.77 -71.58
C ASN A 963 -40.48 -54.42 -72.57
N ILE A 964 -40.78 -54.26 -73.86
CA ILE A 964 -39.90 -53.66 -74.87
C ILE A 964 -40.08 -52.13 -74.86
N PHE A 965 -39.28 -51.40 -75.65
CA PHE A 965 -39.35 -49.94 -75.64
C PHE A 965 -40.70 -49.42 -76.15
N ASN A 966 -41.22 -48.36 -75.51
CA ASN A 966 -42.50 -47.78 -75.93
C ASN A 966 -42.33 -46.76 -77.07
N ARG A 967 -43.46 -46.33 -77.65
CA ARG A 967 -43.49 -45.31 -78.73
C ARG A 967 -42.80 -44.00 -78.36
N ARG A 968 -42.85 -43.57 -77.10
CA ARG A 968 -42.15 -42.35 -76.66
C ARG A 968 -40.64 -42.53 -76.78
N HIS A 969 -40.12 -43.67 -76.33
CA HIS A 969 -38.71 -43.99 -76.45
C HIS A 969 -38.27 -44.15 -77.91
N PHE A 970 -39.13 -44.66 -78.79
CA PHE A 970 -38.88 -44.66 -80.24
C PHE A 970 -38.66 -43.23 -80.77
N ASN A 971 -39.56 -42.30 -80.46
CA ASN A 971 -39.46 -40.90 -80.90
C ASN A 971 -38.15 -40.23 -80.43
N ASP A 972 -37.67 -40.58 -79.24
CA ASP A 972 -36.42 -40.06 -78.69
C ASP A 972 -35.17 -40.75 -79.27
N THR A 973 -35.27 -42.01 -79.66
CA THR A 973 -34.14 -42.87 -80.06
C THR A 973 -33.87 -42.78 -81.54
N PHE A 974 -34.90 -42.79 -82.40
CA PHE A 974 -34.74 -42.82 -83.85
C PHE A 974 -33.89 -41.66 -84.39
N PRO A 975 -34.12 -40.37 -84.01
CA PRO A 975 -33.30 -39.27 -84.52
C PRO A 975 -31.84 -39.37 -84.10
N LYS A 976 -31.58 -39.85 -82.87
CA LYS A 976 -30.22 -40.04 -82.33
C LYS A 976 -29.51 -41.19 -83.03
N TYR A 977 -30.22 -42.28 -83.28
CA TYR A 977 -29.70 -43.46 -83.94
C TYR A 977 -29.25 -43.16 -85.37
N VAL A 978 -30.12 -42.51 -86.16
CA VAL A 978 -29.81 -42.09 -87.54
C VAL A 978 -28.67 -41.08 -87.55
N SER A 979 -28.69 -40.06 -86.67
CA SER A 979 -27.61 -39.09 -86.56
C SER A 979 -26.26 -39.73 -86.21
N GLY A 980 -26.28 -40.75 -85.35
CA GLY A 980 -25.10 -41.55 -85.01
C GLY A 980 -24.56 -42.34 -86.19
N ALA A 981 -25.44 -42.93 -87.00
CA ALA A 981 -25.12 -43.73 -88.18
C ALA A 981 -24.57 -42.89 -89.36
N LYS A 982 -25.00 -41.62 -89.49
CA LYS A 982 -24.49 -40.67 -90.52
C LYS A 982 -22.96 -40.50 -90.48
N ARG A 983 -22.34 -40.60 -89.29
CA ARG A 983 -20.88 -40.46 -89.13
C ARG A 983 -20.06 -41.50 -89.91
N LYS A 984 -20.59 -42.70 -90.11
CA LYS A 984 -19.94 -43.79 -90.87
C LYS A 984 -20.66 -44.12 -92.18
N ASN A 985 -21.75 -43.39 -92.46
CA ASN A 985 -22.71 -43.67 -93.52
C ASN A 985 -23.17 -45.15 -93.51
N ASP A 986 -23.46 -45.68 -92.32
CA ASP A 986 -23.96 -47.05 -92.15
C ASP A 986 -25.31 -47.20 -92.87
N MET A 987 -25.62 -48.40 -93.38
CA MET A 987 -26.96 -48.69 -93.90
C MET A 987 -27.90 -48.99 -92.73
N VAL A 988 -28.96 -48.19 -92.63
CA VAL A 988 -29.97 -48.26 -91.56
C VAL A 988 -31.22 -48.89 -92.13
N SER A 989 -31.84 -49.78 -91.34
CA SER A 989 -33.09 -50.43 -91.69
C SER A 989 -34.12 -50.17 -90.59
N PHE A 990 -35.31 -49.76 -91.01
CA PHE A 990 -36.46 -49.61 -90.15
C PHE A 990 -37.60 -50.50 -90.65
N ILE A 991 -38.12 -51.34 -89.77
CA ILE A 991 -39.29 -52.19 -90.02
C ILE A 991 -40.45 -51.64 -89.21
N ILE A 992 -41.59 -51.44 -89.85
CA ILE A 992 -42.89 -51.41 -89.17
C ILE A 992 -43.59 -52.72 -89.51
N MET A 993 -44.03 -53.42 -88.48
CA MET A 993 -44.77 -54.67 -88.62
C MET A 993 -46.06 -54.62 -87.83
N ASP A 994 -47.06 -55.34 -88.33
CA ASP A 994 -48.38 -55.44 -87.73
C ASP A 994 -48.89 -56.87 -87.83
N VAL A 995 -49.58 -57.30 -86.78
CA VAL A 995 -50.09 -58.66 -86.65
C VAL A 995 -51.29 -58.87 -87.58
N ASP A 996 -51.16 -59.79 -88.53
CA ASP A 996 -52.17 -60.03 -89.55
C ASP A 996 -53.48 -60.50 -88.92
N PHE A 997 -54.57 -59.82 -89.29
CA PHE A 997 -55.92 -60.11 -88.78
C PHE A 997 -56.03 -60.12 -87.25
N PHE A 998 -55.27 -59.27 -86.55
CA PHE A 998 -55.27 -59.25 -85.07
C PHE A 998 -56.62 -58.90 -84.45
N LYS A 999 -57.40 -57.99 -85.07
CA LYS A 999 -58.78 -57.74 -84.63
C LYS A 999 -59.63 -59.00 -84.68
N GLN A 1000 -59.56 -59.75 -85.80
CA GLN A 1000 -60.26 -61.02 -85.94
C GLN A 1000 -59.74 -62.07 -84.95
N PHE A 1001 -58.44 -62.05 -84.62
CA PHE A 1001 -57.88 -62.89 -83.58
C PHE A 1001 -58.49 -62.56 -82.20
N ASN A 1002 -58.54 -61.28 -81.83
CA ASN A 1002 -59.17 -60.84 -80.58
C ASN A 1002 -60.67 -61.13 -80.53
N ASP A 1003 -61.40 -60.93 -81.64
CA ASP A 1003 -62.83 -61.17 -81.71
C ASP A 1003 -63.19 -62.66 -81.52
N ASN A 1004 -62.29 -63.58 -81.89
CA ASN A 1004 -62.52 -65.03 -81.80
C ASN A 1004 -61.87 -65.72 -80.58
N TYR A 1005 -60.73 -65.22 -80.10
CA TYR A 1005 -59.96 -65.84 -79.00
C TYR A 1005 -59.95 -65.01 -77.71
N GLY A 1006 -60.45 -63.77 -77.75
CA GLY A 1006 -60.51 -62.84 -76.62
C GLY A 1006 -59.23 -62.01 -76.44
N HIS A 1007 -59.38 -60.82 -75.85
CA HIS A 1007 -58.27 -59.87 -75.65
C HIS A 1007 -57.12 -60.43 -74.81
N GLN A 1008 -57.37 -61.31 -73.84
CA GLN A 1008 -56.29 -61.96 -73.07
C GLN A 1008 -55.37 -62.82 -73.94
N LYS A 1009 -55.95 -63.59 -74.89
CA LYS A 1009 -55.18 -64.35 -75.87
C LYS A 1009 -54.43 -63.42 -76.84
N GLY A 1010 -55.02 -62.28 -77.17
CA GLY A 1010 -54.36 -61.21 -77.92
C GLY A 1010 -53.14 -60.67 -77.20
N ASP A 1011 -53.27 -60.35 -75.91
CA ASP A 1011 -52.17 -59.87 -75.08
C ASP A 1011 -51.06 -60.93 -74.95
N GLU A 1012 -51.42 -62.21 -74.75
CA GLU A 1012 -50.46 -63.33 -74.79
C GLU A 1012 -49.71 -63.39 -76.12
N ALA A 1013 -50.39 -63.16 -77.25
CA ALA A 1013 -49.75 -63.13 -78.57
C ALA A 1013 -48.79 -61.94 -78.72
N LEU A 1014 -49.18 -60.74 -78.26
CA LEU A 1014 -48.32 -59.56 -78.31
C LEU A 1014 -47.08 -59.72 -77.42
N ILE A 1015 -47.23 -60.32 -76.23
CA ILE A 1015 -46.10 -60.65 -75.33
C ILE A 1015 -45.17 -61.68 -75.96
N ALA A 1016 -45.72 -62.72 -76.59
CA ALA A 1016 -44.93 -63.74 -77.27
C ALA A 1016 -44.14 -63.16 -78.46
N ILE A 1017 -44.78 -62.30 -79.27
CA ILE A 1017 -44.14 -61.59 -80.37
C ILE A 1017 -43.03 -60.67 -79.85
N ALA A 1018 -43.30 -59.87 -78.82
CA ALA A 1018 -42.31 -58.98 -78.23
C ALA A 1018 -41.10 -59.74 -77.65
N SER A 1019 -41.34 -60.86 -76.97
CA SER A 1019 -40.30 -61.72 -76.42
C SER A 1019 -39.43 -62.31 -77.53
N THR A 1020 -40.07 -62.79 -78.61
CA THR A 1020 -39.38 -63.31 -79.80
C THR A 1020 -38.53 -62.24 -80.46
N LEU A 1021 -39.05 -61.02 -80.62
CA LEU A 1021 -38.30 -59.90 -81.17
C LEU A 1021 -37.07 -59.55 -80.31
N ASN A 1022 -37.23 -59.53 -78.99
CA ASN A 1022 -36.13 -59.23 -78.07
C ASN A 1022 -35.05 -60.33 -78.05
N GLU A 1023 -35.43 -61.60 -78.26
CA GLU A 1023 -34.48 -62.71 -78.42
C GLU A 1023 -33.70 -62.63 -79.75
N ILE A 1024 -34.36 -62.22 -80.84
CA ILE A 1024 -33.72 -62.04 -82.14
C ILE A 1024 -32.74 -60.84 -82.09
N LEU A 1025 -33.13 -59.75 -81.43
CA LEU A 1025 -32.41 -58.48 -81.37
C LEU A 1025 -31.44 -58.44 -80.16
N HIS A 1026 -30.34 -59.19 -80.26
CA HIS A 1026 -29.35 -59.33 -79.17
C HIS A 1026 -28.17 -58.36 -79.30
N ARG A 1027 -28.07 -57.57 -80.37
CA ARG A 1027 -26.98 -56.61 -80.54
C ARG A 1027 -27.29 -55.32 -79.78
N VAL A 1028 -26.25 -54.72 -79.22
CA VAL A 1028 -26.34 -53.48 -78.43
C VAL A 1028 -26.99 -52.32 -79.20
N ASP A 1029 -26.87 -52.32 -80.53
CA ASP A 1029 -27.40 -51.27 -81.41
C ASP A 1029 -28.69 -51.68 -82.14
N ASP A 1030 -29.32 -52.81 -81.78
CA ASP A 1030 -30.61 -53.22 -82.35
C ASP A 1030 -31.73 -52.84 -81.37
N TYR A 1031 -32.78 -52.19 -81.88
CA TYR A 1031 -33.88 -51.70 -81.05
C TYR A 1031 -35.22 -52.29 -81.47
N CYS A 1032 -35.98 -52.75 -80.48
CA CYS A 1032 -37.36 -53.18 -80.62
C CYS A 1032 -38.32 -52.23 -79.89
N PHE A 1033 -39.38 -51.81 -80.57
CA PHE A 1033 -40.37 -50.90 -80.04
C PHE A 1033 -41.78 -51.47 -80.21
N ARG A 1034 -42.65 -51.24 -79.23
CA ARG A 1034 -44.10 -51.31 -79.44
C ARG A 1034 -44.58 -49.92 -79.84
N LEU A 1035 -45.01 -49.79 -81.10
CA LEU A 1035 -45.38 -48.50 -81.70
C LEU A 1035 -46.86 -48.16 -81.53
N GLY A 1036 -47.70 -49.18 -81.41
CA GLY A 1036 -49.16 -49.11 -81.30
C GLY A 1036 -49.77 -50.36 -80.67
N GLY A 1037 -51.08 -50.57 -80.88
CA GLY A 1037 -51.82 -51.69 -80.29
C GLY A 1037 -51.20 -53.05 -80.63
N GLU A 1038 -51.15 -53.34 -81.93
CA GLU A 1038 -50.60 -54.55 -82.53
C GLU A 1038 -49.38 -54.28 -83.44
N GLU A 1039 -48.88 -53.04 -83.42
CA GLU A 1039 -47.79 -52.57 -84.26
C GLU A 1039 -46.46 -52.58 -83.52
N PHE A 1040 -45.45 -53.18 -84.16
CA PHE A 1040 -44.08 -53.24 -83.66
C PHE A 1040 -43.12 -52.54 -84.62
N GLY A 1041 -42.08 -51.94 -84.07
CA GLY A 1041 -41.01 -51.27 -84.80
C GLY A 1041 -39.67 -51.93 -84.52
N VAL A 1042 -38.86 -52.14 -85.55
CA VAL A 1042 -37.49 -52.64 -85.39
C VAL A 1042 -36.52 -51.72 -86.12
N LEU A 1043 -35.50 -51.24 -85.41
CA LEU A 1043 -34.47 -50.34 -85.95
C LEU A 1043 -33.10 -50.97 -85.76
N PHE A 1044 -32.36 -51.15 -86.85
CA PHE A 1044 -31.10 -51.90 -86.85
C PHE A 1044 -30.19 -51.45 -88.00
N LYS A 1045 -28.93 -51.87 -87.95
CA LYS A 1045 -27.93 -51.64 -89.02
C LYS A 1045 -27.61 -52.92 -89.76
N VAL A 1046 -27.40 -52.78 -91.07
CA VAL A 1046 -27.06 -53.89 -91.97
C VAL A 1046 -25.94 -53.52 -92.92
N LYS A 1047 -25.39 -54.54 -93.59
CA LYS A 1047 -24.33 -54.37 -94.58
C LYS A 1047 -24.87 -53.93 -95.95
N ASP A 1048 -25.97 -54.52 -96.39
CA ASP A 1048 -26.63 -54.23 -97.65
C ASP A 1048 -28.13 -54.58 -97.57
N ARG A 1049 -28.88 -54.19 -98.61
CA ARG A 1049 -30.34 -54.39 -98.68
C ARG A 1049 -30.76 -55.87 -98.73
N LYS A 1050 -29.90 -56.77 -99.22
CA LYS A 1050 -30.20 -58.22 -99.20
C LYS A 1050 -30.18 -58.74 -97.76
N HIS A 1051 -29.23 -58.26 -96.95
CA HIS A 1051 -29.18 -58.60 -95.52
C HIS A 1051 -30.35 -57.99 -94.73
N ALA A 1052 -30.80 -56.78 -95.10
CA ALA A 1052 -32.01 -56.18 -94.52
C ALA A 1052 -33.24 -57.08 -94.74
N LEU A 1053 -33.47 -57.49 -95.99
CA LEU A 1053 -34.60 -58.34 -96.35
C LEU A 1053 -34.48 -59.73 -95.73
N ALA A 1054 -33.28 -60.31 -95.70
CA ALA A 1054 -33.04 -61.59 -95.05
C ALA A 1054 -33.35 -61.54 -93.53
N PHE A 1055 -32.98 -60.45 -92.86
CA PHE A 1055 -33.27 -60.27 -91.44
C PHE A 1055 -34.76 -60.07 -91.17
N ALA A 1056 -35.45 -59.27 -91.99
CA ALA A 1056 -36.90 -59.16 -91.95
C ALA A 1056 -37.60 -60.53 -92.15
N GLU A 1057 -37.13 -61.36 -93.08
CA GLU A 1057 -37.65 -62.73 -93.26
C GLU A 1057 -37.39 -63.64 -92.06
N ILE A 1058 -36.24 -63.49 -91.39
CA ILE A 1058 -35.97 -64.20 -90.12
C ILE A 1058 -37.02 -63.81 -89.09
N ILE A 1059 -37.31 -62.52 -88.91
CA ILE A 1059 -38.31 -62.07 -87.95
C ILE A 1059 -39.70 -62.64 -88.32
N ARG A 1060 -40.12 -62.50 -89.59
CA ARG A 1060 -41.44 -62.95 -90.05
C ARG A 1060 -41.63 -64.45 -89.82
N LYS A 1061 -40.64 -65.26 -90.20
CA LYS A 1061 -40.68 -66.72 -90.02
C LYS A 1061 -40.64 -67.14 -88.56
N ASN A 1062 -39.87 -66.46 -87.70
CA ASN A 1062 -39.84 -66.79 -86.27
C ASN A 1062 -41.18 -66.49 -85.60
N ILE A 1063 -41.83 -65.40 -85.98
CA ILE A 1063 -43.18 -65.08 -85.49
C ILE A 1063 -44.19 -66.11 -85.98
N GLU A 1064 -44.16 -66.49 -87.26
CA GLU A 1064 -45.01 -67.57 -87.79
C GLU A 1064 -44.75 -68.92 -87.09
N ASN A 1065 -43.49 -69.22 -86.76
CA ASN A 1065 -43.08 -70.42 -86.04
C ASN A 1065 -43.47 -70.46 -84.56
N LEU A 1066 -43.97 -69.35 -83.99
CA LEU A 1066 -44.65 -69.40 -82.69
C LEU A 1066 -45.84 -70.36 -82.70
N SER A 1067 -46.33 -70.72 -83.90
CA SER A 1067 -47.37 -71.74 -84.11
C SER A 1067 -48.64 -71.45 -83.30
N MET A 1068 -48.90 -70.17 -83.01
CA MET A 1068 -50.10 -69.71 -82.32
C MET A 1068 -51.27 -69.80 -83.28
N GLU A 1069 -52.24 -70.67 -82.98
CA GLU A 1069 -53.32 -71.01 -83.90
C GLU A 1069 -54.26 -69.82 -84.19
N HIS A 1070 -54.46 -69.50 -85.47
CA HIS A 1070 -55.43 -68.51 -85.96
C HIS A 1070 -56.28 -69.11 -87.08
N LYS A 1071 -57.25 -69.97 -86.71
CA LYS A 1071 -58.08 -70.74 -87.67
C LYS A 1071 -58.90 -69.87 -88.62
N TYR A 1072 -59.11 -68.61 -88.26
CA TYR A 1072 -59.97 -67.68 -88.98
C TYR A 1072 -59.20 -66.77 -89.94
N SER A 1073 -57.86 -66.82 -89.91
CA SER A 1073 -57.02 -66.11 -90.86
C SER A 1073 -57.12 -66.74 -92.24
N GLU A 1074 -57.31 -65.91 -93.26
CA GLU A 1074 -57.35 -66.35 -94.66
C GLU A 1074 -55.96 -66.63 -95.24
N VAL A 1075 -54.88 -66.37 -94.48
CA VAL A 1075 -53.50 -66.32 -95.00
C VAL A 1075 -52.61 -67.40 -94.39
N SER A 1076 -52.83 -67.81 -93.15
CA SER A 1076 -52.10 -68.91 -92.50
C SER A 1076 -52.94 -69.53 -91.38
N LYS A 1077 -52.64 -70.77 -90.99
CA LYS A 1077 -53.26 -71.42 -89.81
C LYS A 1077 -52.73 -70.85 -88.49
N TYR A 1078 -51.68 -70.04 -88.54
CA TYR A 1078 -51.02 -69.45 -87.39
C TYR A 1078 -51.04 -67.92 -87.48
N ILE A 1079 -50.76 -67.24 -86.36
CA ILE A 1079 -50.51 -65.81 -86.33
C ILE A 1079 -49.31 -65.49 -87.22
N THR A 1080 -49.50 -64.52 -88.11
CA THR A 1080 -48.44 -63.99 -88.98
C THR A 1080 -48.35 -62.49 -88.82
N VAL A 1081 -47.28 -61.91 -89.36
CA VAL A 1081 -47.10 -60.46 -89.43
C VAL A 1081 -46.83 -60.03 -90.86
N SER A 1082 -47.38 -58.89 -91.23
CA SER A 1082 -46.97 -58.16 -92.42
C SER A 1082 -45.94 -57.10 -92.03
N MET A 1083 -44.98 -56.83 -92.92
CA MET A 1083 -43.90 -55.88 -92.65
C MET A 1083 -43.69 -54.91 -93.81
N GLY A 1084 -43.56 -53.63 -93.48
CA GLY A 1084 -42.90 -52.64 -94.34
C GLY A 1084 -41.44 -52.52 -93.91
N LEU A 1085 -40.51 -52.61 -94.85
CA LEU A 1085 -39.08 -52.46 -94.61
C LEU A 1085 -38.54 -51.25 -95.38
N TYR A 1086 -38.11 -50.22 -94.67
CA TYR A 1086 -37.39 -49.10 -95.25
C TYR A 1086 -35.90 -49.26 -95.00
N CYS A 1087 -35.10 -49.33 -96.06
CA CYS A 1087 -33.66 -49.56 -95.98
C CYS A 1087 -32.89 -48.63 -96.90
N ASN A 1088 -32.08 -47.74 -96.31
CA ASN A 1088 -31.20 -46.84 -97.04
C ASN A 1088 -29.92 -46.49 -96.25
N TYR A 1089 -28.93 -45.88 -96.90
CA TYR A 1089 -27.76 -45.31 -96.24
C TYR A 1089 -28.17 -44.16 -95.30
N ALA A 1090 -27.52 -44.05 -94.14
CA ALA A 1090 -27.89 -43.08 -93.12
C ALA A 1090 -27.89 -41.61 -93.61
N ASN A 1091 -27.06 -41.26 -94.60
CA ASN A 1091 -27.04 -39.92 -95.20
C ASN A 1091 -28.27 -39.62 -96.07
N GLU A 1092 -28.88 -40.66 -96.64
CA GLU A 1092 -30.09 -40.59 -97.46
C GLU A 1092 -31.36 -40.90 -96.65
N PHE A 1093 -31.21 -41.20 -95.35
CA PHE A 1093 -32.34 -41.36 -94.43
C PHE A 1093 -32.99 -40.01 -94.17
N GLU A 1094 -34.26 -39.88 -94.56
CA GLU A 1094 -35.06 -38.68 -94.32
C GLU A 1094 -35.43 -38.51 -92.83
N GLU A 1095 -36.17 -37.44 -92.53
CA GLU A 1095 -36.69 -37.20 -91.19
C GLU A 1095 -37.61 -38.33 -90.72
N MET A 1096 -37.64 -38.56 -89.40
CA MET A 1096 -38.35 -39.68 -88.77
C MET A 1096 -39.79 -39.83 -89.26
N ASP A 1097 -40.56 -38.74 -89.31
CA ASP A 1097 -41.97 -38.79 -89.70
C ASP A 1097 -42.16 -39.23 -91.15
N LYS A 1098 -41.24 -38.85 -92.05
CA LYS A 1098 -41.29 -39.26 -93.47
C LYS A 1098 -40.88 -40.72 -93.65
N VAL A 1099 -39.82 -41.16 -92.97
CA VAL A 1099 -39.40 -42.57 -93.00
C VAL A 1099 -40.48 -43.46 -92.37
N TYR A 1100 -41.06 -43.03 -91.24
CA TYR A 1100 -42.16 -43.75 -90.61
C TYR A 1100 -43.34 -43.88 -91.57
N LYS A 1101 -43.76 -42.78 -92.20
CA LYS A 1101 -44.88 -42.80 -93.16
C LYS A 1101 -44.59 -43.67 -94.38
N ALA A 1102 -43.39 -43.58 -94.96
CA ALA A 1102 -43.00 -44.42 -96.08
C ALA A 1102 -42.98 -45.92 -95.70
N THR A 1103 -42.49 -46.25 -94.50
CA THR A 1103 -42.46 -47.64 -94.02
C THR A 1103 -43.87 -48.18 -93.76
N ASP A 1104 -44.75 -47.34 -93.23
CA ASP A 1104 -46.17 -47.63 -93.01
C ASP A 1104 -46.92 -47.88 -94.33
N ASP A 1105 -46.64 -47.10 -95.38
CA ASP A 1105 -47.22 -47.31 -96.71
C ASP A 1105 -46.77 -48.65 -97.33
N LEU A 1106 -45.51 -49.06 -97.12
CA LEU A 1106 -45.02 -50.40 -97.53
C LEU A 1106 -45.72 -51.52 -96.74
N LEU A 1107 -45.93 -51.32 -95.43
CA LEU A 1107 -46.70 -52.25 -94.61
C LEU A 1107 -48.14 -52.39 -95.11
N TYR A 1108 -48.78 -51.27 -95.47
CA TYR A 1108 -50.12 -51.28 -96.05
C TYR A 1108 -50.16 -52.07 -97.38
N GLU A 1109 -49.14 -51.91 -98.23
CA GLU A 1109 -49.00 -52.69 -99.45
C GLU A 1109 -48.81 -54.19 -99.17
N ALA A 1110 -48.00 -54.55 -98.17
CA ALA A 1110 -47.82 -55.93 -97.73
C ALA A 1110 -49.17 -56.56 -97.33
N LYS A 1111 -49.99 -55.81 -96.58
CA LYS A 1111 -51.32 -56.25 -96.17
C LYS A 1111 -52.29 -56.39 -97.34
N ARG A 1112 -52.27 -55.46 -98.30
CA ARG A 1112 -53.21 -55.47 -99.45
C ARG A 1112 -52.90 -56.57 -100.45
N THR A 1113 -51.62 -56.88 -100.65
CA THR A 1113 -51.18 -57.79 -101.72
C THR A 1113 -51.15 -59.27 -101.29
N GLY A 1114 -51.54 -59.60 -100.06
CA GLY A 1114 -51.66 -61.00 -99.61
C GLY A 1114 -51.29 -61.28 -98.16
N ARG A 1115 -50.78 -60.30 -97.39
CA ARG A 1115 -50.30 -60.45 -96.00
C ARG A 1115 -49.19 -61.49 -95.84
N ASN A 1116 -48.73 -61.71 -94.60
CA ASN A 1116 -47.63 -62.62 -94.24
C ASN A 1116 -46.39 -62.46 -95.14
N LYS A 1117 -45.99 -61.21 -95.39
CA LYS A 1117 -44.86 -60.88 -96.27
C LYS A 1117 -44.23 -59.54 -95.93
N ILE A 1118 -43.10 -59.29 -96.58
CA ILE A 1118 -42.35 -58.04 -96.47
C ILE A 1118 -42.42 -57.31 -97.82
N ILE A 1119 -42.70 -56.01 -97.77
CA ILE A 1119 -42.50 -55.09 -98.89
C ILE A 1119 -41.40 -54.12 -98.50
N MET A 1120 -40.40 -53.96 -99.38
CA MET A 1120 -39.26 -53.07 -99.17
C MET A 1120 -39.32 -51.91 -100.16
N ASN A 1121 -38.93 -50.70 -99.76
CA ASN A 1121 -38.91 -49.54 -100.65
C ASN A 1121 -38.08 -49.79 -101.90
N ASP A 1122 -38.48 -49.31 -103.08
CA ASP A 1122 -37.57 -49.21 -104.22
C ASP A 1122 -36.57 -48.04 -104.01
N ILE A 1123 -35.47 -48.02 -104.78
CA ILE A 1123 -34.53 -46.88 -104.82
C ILE A 1123 -34.86 -46.03 -106.04
#